data_AF-A0A9D9IMI8-F1
#
_entry.id   AF-A0A9D9IMI8-F1
#
_cell.length_a   1.000
_cell.length_b   1.000
_cell.length_c   1.000
_cell.angle_alpha   90.00
_cell.angle_beta   90.00
_cell.angle_gamma   90.00
#
_symmetry.space_group_name_H-M   'P 1'
#
loop_
_entity.id
_entity.type
_entity.pdbx_description
1 polymer ?
#
loop_
_entity_poly.entity_id
_entity_poly.type
_entity_poly.pdbx_seq_one_letter_code
_entity_poly.pdbx_strand_id
1 'polypeptide(L)'
;MRKLFTFLFGVFAIAAFGQTFQETFESGDIPGTWTVVNTNDTYKWSIAPYEGTSDLERTISGYEQGGAYAVSSQTGRAMDDVTPDQWLISPSVSVESGDVLNFMMGHNSSYNGNANVKDENKVKFEVVVSTTGTAPEDFTYTLFSIVPESAKNWSNYSFSLDQFAGQQIHIAFHDYGTTASIPYITNTLYLDDIRINKEKVSDLQVTGITSPVSSCNTQQFVTATVSNIGFDCQTYTMNCQIDGGEKVSETVNTPLAGGNTATYTFTSPALLVAGSAHEVKVWAEASSDSNHDNDAFATEVEIGDEIPFPFSMTDDNAETTFSSSYTRTSGWVTMGWAYYNDAMMKGWVYNSGLTSYLLSNCIALPKGAVKLSFDYMALSTAKLNVYLVTEPGVYDYLAGSIDLPAAEEYTAGSITLSVPDDGIYTIAITPDDSYFGSFYLDYIKIDEAGADVAIVSVDSPMHNATLAKSGVTVAATFRNAGGETLTDIPVCYQFDDGEIVRETIDRIEAGESAQHTFTSTIDLSAIGSHTLKVWAEFDGDTEPGNDSATRTISAYEAYDFPFEASFEADEQNDNWITYNADSDILYWEITQVIDGNINYAKDGVQAAYMSSASGIEHNDWLISPAINASEGKARISFYYTTRMSSSSGDDGCNIKLYLATTDNPDEISKGEPLAVFTLTDENVLVYKQGYSPVEIPADGTYYVAFYNDGMGHDIILDDIRFDQSEDLSILSASNSSVSGFNLTENTVTMEISNHGTTAQSGFKATYSVNGGAAVEETVQQSIAPGESLQYSFSNKVDVSVPGTYQISVSVVADNDADTYNNNWTLPEFTSYANAGLPYDVDFDTEEQRAQWTASGNWMVAANLTTSQSAYNGKGALYHTGAAPADGDWVYSGCIEIPAGTYDFSFFYRTFMNMTDVERYGQNFSIYLGKEQNPEAMTIPLYSIEGTVVTTKVYEKVLKQVEIEESGNYYIGVKCTTTSSWGTLYIDMITLEAPATEGLVLGTYESDFADNLDEWYQYNPADNFKQWESGEGVDGASCLTASTTSYFFYDDMAADLPGLLVAPAFKLHKGDEINASLDYRIAVDNIDDLTEEDKARIKIGVYLADKNLPQAFTTQMALGTTISDGIQTATGKVTIPADGIYYVGILADGQRSAISNIVTSSYELYGVKLWNDDNGGISNATGQKLFVYANNTVHMLGDYTDIKVYAVSGTLVGQYSGIDEIYLGNLPKGIYVITVNTDNGAATDKVIVR
;
A
#
# COMPACT_ATOMS: atom_id res chain seq x y z
N MET A 1 -26.94 47.45 -28.93
CA MET A 1 -27.60 48.75 -29.23
C MET A 1 -29.07 48.46 -29.57
N ARG A 2 -30.01 49.10 -28.87
CA ARG A 2 -31.47 49.27 -29.16
C ARG A 2 -32.47 48.10 -29.08
N LYS A 3 -33.32 48.24 -28.06
CA LYS A 3 -34.75 47.93 -27.89
C LYS A 3 -35.67 48.09 -29.12
N LEU A 4 -36.83 47.40 -29.00
CA LEU A 4 -38.23 47.74 -29.40
C LEU A 4 -38.72 47.28 -30.79
N PHE A 5 -39.70 46.35 -30.85
CA PHE A 5 -41.04 46.55 -31.47
C PHE A 5 -42.03 45.38 -31.24
N THR A 6 -43.03 45.65 -30.39
CA THR A 6 -44.48 45.35 -30.37
C THR A 6 -45.14 44.23 -31.21
N PHE A 7 -45.74 43.26 -30.50
CA PHE A 7 -47.14 42.73 -30.52
C PHE A 7 -48.02 42.72 -31.80
N LEU A 8 -48.74 41.58 -31.96
CA LEU A 8 -50.20 41.40 -32.19
C LEU A 8 -50.62 40.65 -33.48
N PHE A 9 -51.11 39.41 -33.35
CA PHE A 9 -52.37 38.91 -33.93
C PHE A 9 -52.77 37.57 -33.29
N GLY A 10 -53.96 37.54 -32.66
CA GLY A 10 -54.59 36.32 -32.16
C GLY A 10 -55.67 35.79 -33.11
N VAL A 11 -56.18 34.58 -32.84
CA VAL A 11 -57.59 34.27 -32.50
C VAL A 11 -57.84 32.75 -32.64
N PHE A 12 -58.15 32.15 -31.49
CA PHE A 12 -59.06 31.04 -31.18
C PHE A 12 -59.23 29.83 -32.14
N ALA A 13 -58.92 28.65 -31.58
CA ALA A 13 -59.86 27.52 -31.59
C ALA A 13 -60.00 26.97 -30.16
N ILE A 14 -61.18 27.14 -29.57
CA ILE A 14 -61.64 26.31 -28.45
C ILE A 14 -62.14 24.99 -29.04
N ALA A 15 -61.56 23.87 -28.64
CA ALA A 15 -62.21 22.56 -28.73
C ALA A 15 -61.65 21.60 -27.67
N ALA A 16 -62.59 21.00 -26.93
CA ALA A 16 -62.49 19.83 -26.06
C ALA A 16 -61.59 19.94 -24.81
N PHE A 17 -62.27 20.17 -23.67
CA PHE A 17 -61.81 19.69 -22.35
C PHE A 17 -61.56 18.19 -22.41
N GLY A 18 -60.30 17.78 -22.49
CA GLY A 18 -59.79 16.53 -21.93
C GLY A 18 -58.83 16.90 -20.81
N GLN A 19 -58.85 16.20 -19.68
CA GLN A 19 -57.97 16.49 -18.55
C GLN A 19 -56.50 16.44 -19.00
N THR A 20 -55.89 17.60 -19.25
CA THR A 20 -54.44 17.72 -19.35
C THR A 20 -53.90 17.84 -17.94
N PHE A 21 -53.35 16.75 -17.41
CA PHE A 21 -52.46 16.83 -16.28
C PHE A 21 -51.20 17.57 -16.75
N GLN A 22 -50.85 18.67 -16.09
CA GLN A 22 -49.63 19.43 -16.38
C GLN A 22 -49.09 19.99 -15.07
N GLU A 23 -47.80 19.81 -14.84
CA GLU A 23 -47.04 20.38 -13.75
C GLU A 23 -45.76 21.00 -14.30
N THR A 24 -45.50 22.25 -13.94
CA THR A 24 -44.36 23.04 -14.42
C THR A 24 -43.52 23.58 -13.26
N PHE A 25 -43.89 23.30 -12.00
CA PHE A 25 -43.19 23.73 -10.78
C PHE A 25 -42.96 25.24 -10.58
N GLU A 26 -43.47 26.07 -11.48
CA GLU A 26 -43.35 27.54 -11.51
C GLU A 26 -43.94 28.26 -10.28
N SER A 27 -44.65 27.53 -9.41
CA SER A 27 -45.10 28.06 -8.12
C SER A 27 -43.96 28.28 -7.13
N GLY A 28 -42.78 27.69 -7.36
CA GLY A 28 -41.64 27.72 -6.45
C GLY A 28 -41.71 26.69 -5.32
N ASP A 29 -42.79 25.90 -5.24
CA ASP A 29 -43.00 24.80 -4.29
C ASP A 29 -43.49 23.53 -5.01
N ILE A 30 -43.25 22.35 -4.42
CA ILE A 30 -43.90 21.11 -4.87
C ILE A 30 -45.38 21.18 -4.44
N PRO A 31 -46.35 21.11 -5.36
CA PRO A 31 -47.75 21.27 -5.00
C PRO A 31 -48.20 20.18 -4.04
N GLY A 32 -48.96 20.53 -2.99
CA GLY A 32 -49.39 19.58 -1.95
C GLY A 32 -50.34 18.45 -2.42
N THR A 33 -50.71 18.43 -3.71
CA THR A 33 -51.38 17.28 -4.35
C THR A 33 -50.42 16.18 -4.78
N TRP A 34 -49.13 16.49 -4.91
CA TRP A 34 -48.05 15.53 -5.11
C TRP A 34 -47.60 14.97 -3.76
N THR A 35 -47.16 13.71 -3.75
CA THR A 35 -46.62 13.06 -2.56
C THR A 35 -45.11 12.89 -2.74
N VAL A 36 -44.32 13.30 -1.75
CA VAL A 36 -42.87 13.09 -1.72
C VAL A 36 -42.55 12.10 -0.62
N VAL A 37 -41.84 11.03 -0.96
CA VAL A 37 -41.31 10.04 0.00
C VAL A 37 -39.80 10.11 -0.09
N ASN A 38 -39.13 10.44 1.02
CA ASN A 38 -37.68 10.58 1.08
C ASN A 38 -37.13 9.63 2.14
N THR A 39 -35.92 9.12 1.92
CA THR A 39 -35.22 8.27 2.89
C THR A 39 -34.80 9.05 4.14
N ASN A 40 -34.40 10.31 3.99
CA ASN A 40 -34.03 11.23 5.08
C ASN A 40 -34.13 12.72 4.65
N ASP A 41 -33.77 13.65 5.54
CA ASP A 41 -33.81 15.11 5.25
C ASP A 41 -32.68 15.61 4.33
N THR A 42 -31.64 14.78 4.13
CA THR A 42 -30.46 15.03 3.30
C THR A 42 -30.77 14.76 1.82
N TYR A 43 -31.38 13.62 1.52
CA TYR A 43 -31.79 13.19 0.19
C TYR A 43 -33.28 13.42 0.03
N LYS A 44 -33.67 14.54 -0.58
CA LYS A 44 -35.08 14.85 -0.88
C LYS A 44 -35.31 15.46 -2.24
N TRP A 45 -36.50 15.19 -2.80
CA TRP A 45 -37.03 16.00 -3.89
C TRP A 45 -37.30 17.43 -3.38
N SER A 46 -36.78 18.43 -4.08
CA SER A 46 -36.89 19.84 -3.71
C SER A 46 -36.95 20.75 -4.94
N ILE A 47 -37.56 21.92 -4.81
CA ILE A 47 -37.60 22.92 -5.89
C ILE A 47 -36.24 23.58 -6.06
N ALA A 48 -35.80 23.68 -7.31
CA ALA A 48 -34.58 24.33 -7.74
C ALA A 48 -34.89 25.48 -8.71
N PRO A 49 -34.50 26.74 -8.42
CA PRO A 49 -34.61 27.84 -9.39
C PRO A 49 -33.63 27.65 -10.55
N TYR A 50 -33.88 28.21 -11.74
CA TYR A 50 -32.89 28.23 -12.83
C TYR A 50 -31.69 29.16 -12.58
N GLU A 51 -31.80 30.22 -11.76
CA GLU A 51 -30.70 31.19 -11.46
C GLU A 51 -30.46 31.50 -9.95
N GLY A 52 -29.17 31.53 -9.52
CA GLY A 52 -28.62 31.96 -8.19
C GLY A 52 -28.28 30.79 -7.23
N THR A 53 -27.20 30.74 -6.41
CA THR A 53 -26.00 31.56 -6.11
C THR A 53 -24.80 30.63 -5.89
N SER A 54 -23.58 31.14 -6.15
CA SER A 54 -22.26 30.47 -6.08
C SER A 54 -22.07 29.38 -5.03
N ASP A 55 -21.64 28.20 -5.50
CA ASP A 55 -20.50 27.43 -5.00
C ASP A 55 -20.10 26.43 -6.11
N LEU A 56 -19.25 26.86 -7.05
CA LEU A 56 -18.50 26.04 -8.03
C LEU A 56 -19.21 24.99 -8.94
N GLU A 57 -20.47 24.58 -8.77
CA GLU A 57 -21.08 23.51 -9.60
C GLU A 57 -22.57 23.72 -9.93
N ARG A 58 -22.86 24.30 -11.10
CA ARG A 58 -24.06 23.95 -11.87
C ARG A 58 -23.67 23.80 -13.34
N THR A 59 -23.68 22.56 -13.82
CA THR A 59 -23.33 22.18 -15.20
C THR A 59 -24.52 22.22 -16.17
N ILE A 60 -25.76 22.33 -15.68
CA ILE A 60 -26.98 22.36 -16.50
C ILE A 60 -27.69 23.70 -16.35
N SER A 61 -27.80 24.43 -17.45
CA SER A 61 -28.61 25.65 -17.58
C SER A 61 -30.09 25.32 -17.80
N GLY A 62 -30.99 26.26 -17.53
CA GLY A 62 -32.40 26.12 -17.97
C GLY A 62 -32.52 26.04 -19.49
N TYR A 63 -33.64 25.49 -19.97
CA TYR A 63 -33.98 25.41 -21.40
C TYR A 63 -34.97 26.52 -21.80
N GLU A 64 -35.06 26.87 -23.09
CA GLU A 64 -35.79 28.07 -23.55
C GLU A 64 -37.26 28.14 -23.11
N GLN A 65 -37.90 27.00 -22.84
CA GLN A 65 -39.33 26.89 -22.54
C GLN A 65 -39.64 26.70 -21.04
N GLY A 66 -38.65 26.41 -20.20
CA GLY A 66 -38.85 25.86 -18.85
C GLY A 66 -39.26 26.82 -17.74
N GLY A 67 -39.40 28.11 -17.98
CA GLY A 67 -39.80 29.05 -16.93
C GLY A 67 -38.68 29.36 -15.92
N ALA A 68 -38.99 29.38 -14.61
CA ALA A 68 -38.11 29.84 -13.53
C ALA A 68 -37.68 28.73 -12.54
N TYR A 69 -38.39 27.61 -12.46
CA TYR A 69 -38.13 26.54 -11.49
C TYR A 69 -38.24 25.15 -12.11
N ALA A 70 -37.54 24.19 -11.50
CA ALA A 70 -37.68 22.76 -11.74
C ALA A 70 -37.77 22.03 -10.40
N VAL A 71 -38.20 20.77 -10.40
CA VAL A 71 -38.02 19.88 -9.24
C VAL A 71 -36.72 19.11 -9.38
N SER A 72 -36.00 18.90 -8.28
CA SER A 72 -34.68 18.29 -8.29
C SER A 72 -34.48 17.27 -7.19
N SER A 73 -33.65 16.27 -7.46
CA SER A 73 -33.13 15.31 -6.50
C SER A 73 -31.60 15.41 -6.48
N GLN A 74 -31.01 15.39 -5.29
CA GLN A 74 -29.55 15.33 -5.10
C GLN A 74 -29.21 14.05 -4.36
N THR A 75 -28.26 13.27 -4.89
CA THR A 75 -27.81 11.99 -4.34
C THR A 75 -26.26 11.93 -4.33
N GLY A 76 -25.63 11.09 -3.50
CA GLY A 76 -24.19 10.79 -3.60
C GLY A 76 -23.18 11.56 -2.71
N ARG A 77 -23.59 12.41 -1.76
CA ARG A 77 -22.65 13.07 -0.82
C ARG A 77 -22.35 12.17 0.39
N ALA A 78 -21.32 11.33 0.34
CA ALA A 78 -21.04 10.39 1.43
C ALA A 78 -20.33 11.03 2.64
N MET A 79 -21.09 11.30 3.71
CA MET A 79 -20.61 11.32 5.11
C MET A 79 -21.35 10.30 5.99
N ASP A 80 -22.51 9.80 5.56
CA ASP A 80 -23.34 8.86 6.33
C ASP A 80 -23.74 7.67 5.44
N ASP A 81 -23.67 6.44 5.97
CA ASP A 81 -24.04 5.16 5.33
C ASP A 81 -25.54 5.06 4.97
N VAL A 82 -26.06 6.02 4.21
CA VAL A 82 -27.48 6.12 3.82
C VAL A 82 -27.63 5.99 2.31
N THR A 83 -28.34 4.94 1.91
CA THR A 83 -28.77 4.67 0.54
C THR A 83 -29.91 5.59 0.11
N PRO A 84 -29.80 6.34 -1.00
CA PRO A 84 -30.92 7.12 -1.52
C PRO A 84 -32.04 6.20 -2.04
N ASP A 85 -33.28 6.54 -1.70
CA ASP A 85 -34.53 5.90 -2.13
C ASP A 85 -35.65 6.95 -2.04
N GLN A 86 -35.86 7.71 -3.12
CA GLN A 86 -36.67 8.93 -3.13
C GLN A 86 -37.74 8.90 -4.22
N TRP A 87 -38.98 9.19 -3.84
CA TRP A 87 -40.15 9.11 -4.72
C TRP A 87 -40.84 10.47 -4.82
N LEU A 88 -41.05 10.94 -6.05
CA LEU A 88 -41.96 12.04 -6.37
C LEU A 88 -43.19 11.47 -7.07
N ILE A 89 -44.32 11.45 -6.38
CA ILE A 89 -45.53 10.74 -6.78
C ILE A 89 -46.62 11.74 -7.17
N SER A 90 -47.18 11.57 -8.37
CA SER A 90 -48.25 12.40 -8.90
C SER A 90 -49.57 12.22 -8.12
N PRO A 91 -50.47 13.22 -8.17
CA PRO A 91 -51.88 13.01 -7.88
C PRO A 91 -52.48 11.88 -8.73
N SER A 92 -53.66 11.39 -8.37
CA SER A 92 -54.38 10.40 -9.18
C SER A 92 -54.84 11.03 -10.50
N VAL A 93 -54.43 10.46 -11.64
CA VAL A 93 -54.75 10.95 -12.99
C VAL A 93 -55.61 9.94 -13.75
N SER A 94 -56.64 10.42 -14.46
CA SER A 94 -57.42 9.61 -15.41
C SER A 94 -56.65 9.44 -16.71
N VAL A 95 -56.54 8.20 -17.20
CA VAL A 95 -55.92 7.92 -18.51
C VAL A 95 -56.97 7.54 -19.53
N GLU A 96 -56.92 8.14 -20.70
CA GLU A 96 -57.70 7.80 -21.89
C GLU A 96 -56.80 7.22 -22.99
N SER A 97 -57.38 6.41 -23.89
CA SER A 97 -56.60 5.90 -25.03
C SER A 97 -56.06 7.04 -25.89
N GLY A 98 -54.77 6.97 -26.21
CA GLY A 98 -53.98 7.97 -26.91
C GLY A 98 -53.23 8.93 -25.98
N ASP A 99 -53.39 8.83 -24.66
CA ASP A 99 -52.61 9.65 -23.72
C ASP A 99 -51.13 9.25 -23.69
N VAL A 100 -50.29 10.27 -23.58
CA VAL A 100 -48.84 10.19 -23.57
C VAL A 100 -48.33 11.02 -22.39
N LEU A 101 -47.50 10.43 -21.54
CA LEU A 101 -46.70 11.15 -20.56
C LEU A 101 -45.52 11.81 -21.27
N ASN A 102 -45.36 13.12 -21.08
CA ASN A 102 -44.18 13.87 -21.52
C ASN A 102 -43.56 14.56 -20.30
N PHE A 103 -42.25 14.60 -20.19
CA PHE A 103 -41.55 15.38 -19.17
C PHE A 103 -40.14 15.76 -19.63
N MET A 104 -39.64 16.89 -19.15
CA MET A 104 -38.29 17.35 -19.34
C MET A 104 -37.39 16.81 -18.23
N MET A 105 -36.20 16.34 -18.57
CA MET A 105 -35.21 15.87 -17.60
C MET A 105 -33.79 16.28 -18.00
N GLY A 106 -33.01 16.78 -17.03
CA GLY A 106 -31.56 17.00 -17.12
C GLY A 106 -30.86 16.44 -15.89
N HIS A 107 -29.59 16.02 -15.99
CA HIS A 107 -28.85 15.48 -14.84
C HIS A 107 -27.35 15.74 -14.88
N ASN A 108 -26.74 16.01 -13.73
CA ASN A 108 -25.29 15.96 -13.53
C ASN A 108 -24.94 14.83 -12.58
N SER A 109 -24.44 13.72 -13.10
CA SER A 109 -24.21 12.49 -12.33
C SER A 109 -22.72 12.20 -12.13
N SER A 110 -22.02 13.15 -11.51
CA SER A 110 -20.57 13.07 -11.25
C SER A 110 -20.18 11.87 -10.40
N TYR A 111 -21.01 11.47 -9.44
CA TYR A 111 -20.76 10.29 -8.60
C TYR A 111 -20.85 9.01 -9.44
N ASN A 112 -21.90 8.84 -10.25
CA ASN A 112 -22.00 7.67 -11.14
C ASN A 112 -20.92 7.63 -12.22
N GLY A 113 -20.39 8.79 -12.66
CA GLY A 113 -19.34 8.89 -13.67
C GLY A 113 -17.91 8.67 -13.16
N ASN A 114 -17.71 8.46 -11.86
CA ASN A 114 -16.37 8.22 -11.30
C ASN A 114 -15.93 6.77 -11.56
N ALA A 115 -14.75 6.59 -12.16
CA ALA A 115 -14.20 5.28 -12.51
C ALA A 115 -14.05 4.31 -11.32
N ASN A 116 -14.01 4.82 -10.08
CA ASN A 116 -13.89 4.01 -8.87
C ASN A 116 -15.24 3.51 -8.31
N VAL A 117 -16.38 3.97 -8.87
CA VAL A 117 -17.72 3.56 -8.44
C VAL A 117 -18.17 2.34 -9.24
N LYS A 118 -18.27 1.19 -8.56
CA LYS A 118 -18.81 -0.06 -9.15
C LYS A 118 -20.27 0.12 -9.56
N ASP A 119 -20.71 -0.59 -10.61
CA ASP A 119 -22.08 -0.49 -11.14
C ASP A 119 -23.18 -0.80 -10.11
N GLU A 120 -22.92 -1.69 -9.16
CA GLU A 120 -23.83 -2.01 -8.05
C GLU A 120 -24.07 -0.82 -7.11
N ASN A 121 -23.11 0.09 -7.05
CA ASN A 121 -23.11 1.30 -6.21
C ASN A 121 -23.52 2.56 -6.99
N LYS A 122 -24.07 2.43 -8.20
CA LYS A 122 -24.58 3.56 -8.98
C LYS A 122 -26.05 3.84 -8.65
N VAL A 123 -26.40 5.13 -8.60
CA VAL A 123 -27.78 5.59 -8.41
C VAL A 123 -28.55 5.46 -9.73
N LYS A 124 -29.79 5.00 -9.66
CA LYS A 124 -30.67 4.68 -10.78
C LYS A 124 -31.91 5.56 -10.72
N PHE A 125 -32.43 5.91 -11.88
CA PHE A 125 -33.66 6.67 -12.01
C PHE A 125 -34.69 5.89 -12.83
N GLU A 126 -35.93 5.86 -12.35
CA GLU A 126 -37.04 5.22 -13.05
C GLU A 126 -38.34 6.01 -12.95
N VAL A 127 -39.22 5.80 -13.94
CA VAL A 127 -40.60 6.28 -13.94
C VAL A 127 -41.52 5.09 -13.88
N VAL A 128 -42.30 5.00 -12.81
CA VAL A 128 -43.14 3.85 -12.49
C VAL A 128 -44.59 4.25 -12.28
N VAL A 129 -45.52 3.32 -12.50
CA VAL A 129 -46.97 3.56 -12.48
C VAL A 129 -47.67 2.59 -11.54
N SER A 130 -48.60 3.13 -10.75
CA SER A 130 -49.53 2.40 -9.89
C SER A 130 -50.96 2.62 -10.37
N THR A 131 -51.79 1.57 -10.34
CA THR A 131 -53.25 1.64 -10.61
C THR A 131 -54.09 1.53 -9.34
N THR A 132 -53.45 1.42 -8.16
CA THR A 132 -54.10 1.14 -6.87
C THR A 132 -53.92 2.27 -5.87
N GLY A 133 -52.69 2.51 -5.43
CA GLY A 133 -52.35 3.42 -4.34
C GLY A 133 -50.99 4.11 -4.53
N THR A 134 -50.52 4.78 -3.49
CA THR A 134 -49.29 5.59 -3.50
C THR A 134 -48.21 5.03 -2.59
N ALA A 135 -48.36 3.81 -2.07
CA ALA A 135 -47.27 3.16 -1.36
C ALA A 135 -46.23 2.65 -2.38
N PRO A 136 -44.92 2.65 -2.09
CA PRO A 136 -43.89 2.17 -3.02
C PRO A 136 -44.21 0.80 -3.64
N GLU A 137 -44.77 -0.14 -2.85
CA GLU A 137 -45.17 -1.47 -3.31
C GLU A 137 -46.35 -1.51 -4.31
N ASP A 138 -47.12 -0.41 -4.44
CA ASP A 138 -48.23 -0.30 -5.40
C ASP A 138 -47.73 -0.02 -6.84
N PHE A 139 -46.51 0.51 -6.99
CA PHE A 139 -45.92 0.85 -8.29
C PHE A 139 -45.32 -0.39 -8.96
N THR A 140 -46.09 -0.99 -9.87
CA THR A 140 -45.79 -2.30 -10.45
C THR A 140 -45.47 -2.28 -11.94
N TYR A 141 -45.57 -1.11 -12.59
CA TYR A 141 -45.29 -0.93 -14.02
C TYR A 141 -44.19 0.10 -14.24
N THR A 142 -43.07 -0.30 -14.81
CA THR A 142 -41.98 0.63 -15.19
C THR A 142 -42.17 1.13 -16.62
N LEU A 143 -42.24 2.45 -16.79
CA LEU A 143 -42.29 3.12 -18.10
C LEU A 143 -40.89 3.46 -18.63
N PHE A 144 -39.97 3.80 -17.73
CA PHE A 144 -38.63 4.27 -18.05
C PHE A 144 -37.67 3.90 -16.93
N SER A 145 -36.43 3.53 -17.28
CA SER A 145 -35.35 3.28 -16.31
C SER A 145 -33.99 3.57 -16.95
N ILE A 146 -33.13 4.29 -16.23
CA ILE A 146 -31.77 4.64 -16.66
C ILE A 146 -30.79 4.63 -15.48
N VAL A 147 -29.50 4.51 -15.79
CA VAL A 147 -28.39 4.83 -14.89
C VAL A 147 -27.74 6.10 -15.44
N PRO A 148 -28.03 7.29 -14.88
CA PRO A 148 -27.52 8.53 -15.45
C PRO A 148 -26.04 8.67 -15.10
N GLU A 149 -25.19 8.90 -16.11
CA GLU A 149 -23.74 9.12 -15.96
C GLU A 149 -23.37 10.46 -16.60
N SER A 150 -22.40 11.17 -16.02
CA SER A 150 -21.94 12.48 -16.49
C SER A 150 -23.03 13.58 -16.48
N ALA A 151 -22.69 14.77 -16.98
CA ALA A 151 -23.62 15.87 -17.15
C ALA A 151 -24.35 15.79 -18.51
N LYS A 152 -25.69 15.82 -18.47
CA LYS A 152 -26.58 15.88 -19.64
C LYS A 152 -27.58 17.02 -19.49
N ASN A 153 -27.65 17.89 -20.49
CA ASN A 153 -28.65 18.96 -20.59
C ASN A 153 -30.08 18.39 -20.76
N TRP A 154 -31.07 19.29 -20.70
CA TRP A 154 -32.49 18.97 -20.79
C TRP A 154 -32.87 18.20 -22.05
N SER A 155 -33.73 17.19 -21.87
CA SER A 155 -34.25 16.31 -22.91
C SER A 155 -35.73 16.02 -22.64
N ASN A 156 -36.56 15.92 -23.68
CA ASN A 156 -37.97 15.59 -23.55
C ASN A 156 -38.18 14.08 -23.68
N TYR A 157 -38.75 13.47 -22.64
CA TYR A 157 -39.06 12.05 -22.61
C TYR A 157 -40.57 11.83 -22.78
N SER A 158 -40.95 10.97 -23.73
CA SER A 158 -42.36 10.75 -24.11
C SER A 158 -42.74 9.26 -24.09
N PHE A 159 -43.76 8.87 -23.31
CA PHE A 159 -44.20 7.48 -23.15
C PHE A 159 -45.72 7.30 -23.32
N SER A 160 -46.16 6.30 -24.10
CA SER A 160 -47.59 6.00 -24.23
C SER A 160 -48.18 5.42 -22.93
N LEU A 161 -49.36 5.90 -22.55
CA LEU A 161 -50.13 5.40 -21.41
C LEU A 161 -51.31 4.52 -21.84
N ASP A 162 -51.41 4.15 -23.12
CA ASP A 162 -52.55 3.38 -23.68
C ASP A 162 -52.92 2.12 -22.88
N GLN A 163 -51.93 1.46 -22.26
CA GLN A 163 -52.15 0.26 -21.43
C GLN A 163 -53.00 0.53 -20.18
N PHE A 164 -53.08 1.78 -19.73
CA PHE A 164 -53.87 2.21 -18.57
C PHE A 164 -55.17 2.91 -18.98
N ALA A 165 -55.54 2.92 -20.27
CA ALA A 165 -56.73 3.58 -20.76
C ALA A 165 -58.00 3.11 -20.00
N GLY A 166 -58.75 4.07 -19.47
CA GLY A 166 -59.95 3.85 -18.66
C GLY A 166 -59.68 3.63 -17.17
N GLN A 167 -58.43 3.74 -16.71
CA GLN A 167 -58.04 3.58 -15.30
C GLN A 167 -57.61 4.91 -14.67
N GLN A 168 -57.68 4.97 -13.34
CA GLN A 168 -57.00 5.99 -12.54
C GLN A 168 -55.60 5.48 -12.21
N ILE A 169 -54.57 6.30 -12.41
CA ILE A 169 -53.19 5.93 -12.09
C ILE A 169 -52.48 6.98 -11.24
N HIS A 170 -51.39 6.57 -10.60
CA HIS A 170 -50.36 7.44 -10.05
C HIS A 170 -49.05 7.16 -10.78
N ILE A 171 -48.29 8.20 -11.08
CA ILE A 171 -46.96 8.12 -11.71
C ILE A 171 -45.94 8.56 -10.68
N ALA A 172 -44.90 7.77 -10.45
CA ALA A 172 -43.80 8.14 -9.59
C ALA A 172 -42.51 8.28 -10.38
N PHE A 173 -41.74 9.31 -10.04
CA PHE A 173 -40.36 9.50 -10.46
C PHE A 173 -39.48 9.08 -9.28
N HIS A 174 -38.72 8.02 -9.46
CA HIS A 174 -38.05 7.27 -8.40
C HIS A 174 -36.53 7.28 -8.63
N ASP A 175 -35.79 7.82 -7.66
CA ASP A 175 -34.33 7.97 -7.68
C ASP A 175 -33.73 7.16 -6.51
N TYR A 176 -32.93 6.12 -6.81
CA TYR A 176 -32.52 5.12 -5.81
C TYR A 176 -31.15 4.45 -6.06
N GLY A 177 -30.46 4.00 -5.03
CA GLY A 177 -29.19 3.25 -5.19
C GLY A 177 -28.46 2.95 -3.89
N THR A 178 -27.25 2.37 -4.00
CA THR A 178 -26.33 2.14 -2.87
C THR A 178 -25.09 3.03 -3.02
N THR A 179 -24.74 3.84 -2.03
CA THR A 179 -23.58 4.76 -2.11
C THR A 179 -22.40 4.21 -1.32
N ALA A 180 -21.17 4.29 -1.87
CA ALA A 180 -19.93 3.89 -1.21
C ALA A 180 -19.23 5.08 -0.52
N SER A 181 -18.39 4.81 0.48
CA SER A 181 -17.81 5.81 1.41
C SER A 181 -16.54 6.54 0.91
N ILE A 182 -16.58 7.20 -0.26
CA ILE A 182 -15.53 8.11 -0.82
C ILE A 182 -16.04 8.78 -2.13
N PRO A 183 -15.61 9.97 -2.62
CA PRO A 183 -15.28 11.31 -2.06
C PRO A 183 -16.45 12.35 -2.22
N TYR A 184 -16.24 13.66 -1.97
CA TYR A 184 -17.22 14.78 -1.94
C TYR A 184 -17.94 15.15 -3.28
N ILE A 185 -18.34 14.19 -4.11
CA ILE A 185 -19.01 14.44 -5.40
C ILE A 185 -20.48 14.02 -5.36
N THR A 186 -21.39 14.77 -6.00
CA THR A 186 -22.84 14.49 -5.96
C THR A 186 -23.41 14.21 -7.34
N ASN A 187 -24.42 13.34 -7.41
CA ASN A 187 -25.39 13.29 -8.51
C ASN A 187 -26.51 14.32 -8.26
N THR A 188 -26.94 15.02 -9.30
CA THR A 188 -28.11 15.91 -9.25
C THR A 188 -28.99 15.67 -10.48
N LEU A 189 -30.27 15.39 -10.27
CA LEU A 189 -31.28 15.16 -11.29
C LEU A 189 -32.33 16.27 -11.24
N TYR A 190 -32.78 16.74 -12.40
CA TYR A 190 -33.83 17.76 -12.55
C TYR A 190 -34.97 17.23 -13.41
N LEU A 191 -36.20 17.53 -13.02
CA LEU A 191 -37.42 17.25 -13.77
C LEU A 191 -38.27 18.52 -13.91
N ASP A 192 -38.90 18.69 -15.06
CA ASP A 192 -39.77 19.81 -15.33
C ASP A 192 -40.82 19.50 -16.42
N ASP A 193 -41.81 20.36 -16.60
CA ASP A 193 -42.83 20.29 -17.68
C ASP A 193 -43.52 18.92 -17.83
N ILE A 194 -43.85 18.30 -16.69
CA ILE A 194 -44.51 16.99 -16.63
C ILE A 194 -45.97 17.14 -17.10
N ARG A 195 -46.33 16.51 -18.21
CA ARG A 195 -47.66 16.62 -18.81
C ARG A 195 -48.19 15.30 -19.36
N ILE A 196 -49.50 15.10 -19.26
CA ILE A 196 -50.22 14.04 -19.98
C ILE A 196 -51.14 14.68 -21.01
N ASN A 197 -50.88 14.39 -22.28
CA ASN A 197 -51.65 14.91 -23.42
C ASN A 197 -51.67 13.87 -24.57
N LYS A 198 -52.27 14.22 -25.72
CA LYS A 198 -52.33 13.34 -26.91
C LYS A 198 -51.15 13.53 -27.87
N GLU A 199 -50.15 14.30 -27.48
CA GLU A 199 -49.08 14.74 -28.36
C GLU A 199 -47.98 13.67 -28.43
N LYS A 200 -47.67 13.22 -29.65
CA LYS A 200 -46.54 12.33 -29.93
C LYS A 200 -45.46 13.15 -30.62
N VAL A 201 -44.45 13.54 -29.88
CA VAL A 201 -43.33 14.34 -30.37
C VAL A 201 -42.07 13.49 -30.45
N SER A 202 -41.27 13.70 -31.49
CA SER A 202 -39.88 13.21 -31.53
C SER A 202 -38.98 14.20 -30.81
N ASP A 203 -37.76 13.78 -30.48
CA ASP A 203 -36.72 14.65 -29.93
C ASP A 203 -35.37 14.13 -30.47
N LEU A 204 -34.81 14.81 -31.48
CA LEU A 204 -33.59 14.41 -32.17
C LEU A 204 -32.38 15.14 -31.58
N GLN A 205 -31.60 14.41 -30.79
CA GLN A 205 -30.37 14.93 -30.22
C GLN A 205 -29.14 14.53 -31.05
N VAL A 206 -28.29 15.50 -31.42
CA VAL A 206 -26.93 15.19 -31.90
C VAL A 206 -25.99 15.08 -30.70
N THR A 207 -25.43 13.89 -30.52
CA THR A 207 -24.67 13.50 -29.31
C THR A 207 -23.15 13.58 -29.50
N GLY A 208 -22.67 13.71 -30.74
CA GLY A 208 -21.26 13.88 -31.02
C GLY A 208 -20.92 13.92 -32.50
N ILE A 209 -19.72 14.40 -32.80
CA ILE A 209 -19.07 14.37 -34.12
C ILE A 209 -17.84 13.48 -33.97
N THR A 210 -17.73 12.44 -34.80
CA THR A 210 -16.59 11.50 -34.77
C THR A 210 -15.60 11.74 -35.91
N SER A 211 -15.99 12.50 -36.93
CA SER A 211 -15.13 12.95 -38.02
C SER A 211 -15.69 14.27 -38.55
N PRO A 212 -14.86 15.26 -38.92
CA PRO A 212 -13.41 15.20 -39.04
C PRO A 212 -12.67 15.20 -37.69
N VAL A 213 -11.38 14.89 -37.72
CA VAL A 213 -10.43 14.88 -36.61
C VAL A 213 -9.20 15.74 -36.95
N SER A 214 -8.49 16.23 -35.93
CA SER A 214 -7.36 17.17 -36.08
C SER A 214 -6.11 16.56 -36.73
N SER A 215 -6.08 16.42 -38.04
CA SER A 215 -5.09 15.58 -38.76
C SER A 215 -4.28 16.34 -39.81
N CYS A 216 -3.49 15.60 -40.60
CA CYS A 216 -2.85 16.09 -41.82
C CYS A 216 -3.73 16.00 -43.06
N ASN A 217 -4.91 15.38 -42.96
CA ASN A 217 -5.81 15.22 -44.07
C ASN A 217 -6.75 16.43 -44.20
N THR A 218 -6.52 17.21 -45.25
CA THR A 218 -7.33 18.39 -45.62
C THR A 218 -8.71 18.02 -46.18
N GLN A 219 -9.00 16.75 -46.47
CA GLN A 219 -10.31 16.29 -46.96
C GLN A 219 -10.85 15.14 -46.12
N GLN A 220 -11.85 15.42 -45.30
CA GLN A 220 -12.42 14.45 -44.37
C GLN A 220 -13.95 14.40 -44.48
N PHE A 221 -14.53 13.21 -44.35
CA PHE A 221 -15.99 13.08 -44.27
C PHE A 221 -16.48 13.57 -42.91
N VAL A 222 -17.64 14.22 -42.87
CA VAL A 222 -18.25 14.59 -41.60
C VAL A 222 -19.15 13.43 -41.15
N THR A 223 -18.93 12.92 -39.94
CA THR A 223 -19.72 11.85 -39.34
C THR A 223 -20.20 12.29 -37.95
N ALA A 224 -21.49 12.14 -37.69
CA ALA A 224 -22.11 12.51 -36.42
C ALA A 224 -23.08 11.45 -35.91
N THR A 225 -23.30 11.43 -34.61
CA THR A 225 -24.22 10.50 -33.94
C THR A 225 -25.50 11.24 -33.54
N VAL A 226 -26.65 10.77 -34.03
CA VAL A 226 -27.98 11.31 -33.75
C VAL A 226 -28.82 10.28 -32.99
N SER A 227 -29.49 10.70 -31.93
CA SER A 227 -30.38 9.88 -31.11
C SER A 227 -31.79 10.45 -31.16
N ASN A 228 -32.82 9.60 -31.24
CA ASN A 228 -34.20 10.02 -31.04
C ASN A 228 -34.66 9.58 -29.65
N ILE A 229 -34.90 10.53 -28.74
CA ILE A 229 -35.31 10.24 -27.36
C ILE A 229 -36.82 10.46 -27.13
N GLY A 230 -37.55 10.90 -28.16
CA GLY A 230 -39.01 10.97 -28.21
C GLY A 230 -39.63 9.81 -29.01
N PHE A 231 -40.81 10.02 -29.61
CA PHE A 231 -41.48 9.06 -30.50
C PHE A 231 -40.80 8.92 -31.87
N ASP A 232 -41.04 7.81 -32.57
CA ASP A 232 -40.49 7.50 -33.90
C ASP A 232 -40.52 8.69 -34.88
N CYS A 233 -39.33 9.10 -35.32
CA CYS A 233 -39.14 10.12 -36.33
C CYS A 233 -39.02 9.45 -37.70
N GLN A 234 -39.98 9.69 -38.60
CA GLN A 234 -40.02 9.00 -39.90
C GLN A 234 -39.00 9.55 -40.91
N THR A 235 -38.76 10.86 -40.87
CA THR A 235 -37.84 11.57 -41.78
C THR A 235 -37.26 12.79 -41.08
N TYR A 236 -35.96 13.02 -41.24
CA TYR A 236 -35.26 14.17 -40.67
C TYR A 236 -34.16 14.67 -41.60
N THR A 237 -33.64 15.86 -41.35
CA THR A 237 -32.54 16.45 -42.14
C THR A 237 -31.30 16.56 -41.27
N MET A 238 -30.18 16.02 -41.75
CA MET A 238 -28.87 16.24 -41.15
C MET A 238 -28.21 17.43 -41.83
N ASN A 239 -27.70 18.35 -41.03
CA ASN A 239 -27.12 19.60 -41.48
C ASN A 239 -25.68 19.71 -40.96
N CYS A 240 -24.76 20.14 -41.82
CA CYS A 240 -23.36 20.39 -41.46
C CYS A 240 -22.94 21.78 -41.93
N GLN A 241 -22.10 22.44 -41.14
CA GLN A 241 -21.48 23.71 -41.46
C GLN A 241 -20.05 23.73 -40.93
N ILE A 242 -19.10 24.17 -41.76
CA ILE A 242 -17.69 24.38 -41.40
C ILE A 242 -17.42 25.89 -41.33
N ASP A 243 -16.86 26.39 -40.24
CA ASP A 243 -16.46 27.80 -40.01
C ASP A 243 -17.56 28.84 -40.30
N GLY A 244 -18.82 28.47 -40.07
CA GLY A 244 -19.95 29.33 -40.44
C GLY A 244 -20.15 29.54 -41.96
N GLY A 245 -19.51 28.70 -42.79
CA GLY A 245 -19.59 28.69 -44.26
C GLY A 245 -20.92 28.19 -44.83
N GLU A 246 -20.94 27.68 -46.07
CA GLU A 246 -22.18 27.17 -46.67
C GLU A 246 -22.73 25.94 -45.91
N LYS A 247 -24.04 25.97 -45.61
CA LYS A 247 -24.77 24.87 -44.97
C LYS A 247 -24.97 23.73 -45.97
N VAL A 248 -24.50 22.53 -45.62
CA VAL A 248 -24.79 21.28 -46.33
C VAL A 248 -25.95 20.58 -45.64
N SER A 249 -27.01 20.26 -46.38
CA SER A 249 -28.22 19.60 -45.85
C SER A 249 -28.51 18.32 -46.63
N GLU A 250 -28.67 17.20 -45.92
CA GLU A 250 -29.03 15.90 -46.50
C GLU A 250 -30.25 15.32 -45.78
N THR A 251 -31.28 14.93 -46.54
CA THR A 251 -32.50 14.34 -45.99
C THR A 251 -32.33 12.86 -45.72
N VAL A 252 -32.54 12.45 -44.48
CA VAL A 252 -32.55 11.06 -44.05
C VAL A 252 -33.97 10.51 -44.11
N ASN A 253 -34.16 9.52 -44.98
CA ASN A 253 -35.47 8.87 -45.20
C ASN A 253 -35.63 7.54 -44.43
N THR A 254 -34.62 7.16 -43.66
CA THR A 254 -34.68 6.00 -42.79
C THR A 254 -35.28 6.43 -41.45
N PRO A 255 -36.42 5.85 -41.03
CA PRO A 255 -37.03 6.19 -39.75
C PRO A 255 -36.07 5.92 -38.58
N LEU A 256 -35.97 6.88 -37.66
CA LEU A 256 -35.27 6.71 -36.38
C LEU A 256 -36.32 6.49 -35.28
N ALA A 257 -36.47 5.24 -34.85
CA ALA A 257 -37.42 4.88 -33.80
C ALA A 257 -37.06 5.56 -32.47
N GLY A 258 -38.06 5.79 -31.62
CA GLY A 258 -37.85 6.33 -30.28
C GLY A 258 -36.95 5.45 -29.42
N GLY A 259 -36.00 6.07 -28.72
CA GLY A 259 -34.96 5.41 -27.93
C GLY A 259 -33.74 4.92 -28.74
N ASN A 260 -33.72 5.05 -30.06
CA ASN A 260 -32.62 4.57 -30.90
C ASN A 260 -31.62 5.67 -31.26
N THR A 261 -30.38 5.24 -31.49
CA THR A 261 -29.26 6.05 -31.97
C THR A 261 -28.80 5.57 -33.35
N ALA A 262 -28.37 6.50 -34.21
CA ALA A 262 -27.80 6.24 -35.52
C ALA A 262 -26.59 7.13 -35.77
N THR A 263 -25.61 6.62 -36.51
CA THR A 263 -24.50 7.41 -37.05
C THR A 263 -24.82 7.84 -38.49
N TYR A 264 -24.58 9.10 -38.80
CA TYR A 264 -24.77 9.66 -40.13
C TYR A 264 -23.47 10.23 -40.68
N THR A 265 -23.09 9.79 -41.88
CA THR A 265 -21.93 10.31 -42.62
C THR A 265 -22.42 11.11 -43.82
N PHE A 266 -22.02 12.38 -43.92
CA PHE A 266 -22.32 13.23 -45.06
C PHE A 266 -21.66 12.70 -46.34
N THR A 267 -22.35 12.79 -47.47
CA THR A 267 -21.90 12.14 -48.72
C THR A 267 -20.74 12.83 -49.43
N SER A 268 -20.47 14.09 -49.09
CA SER A 268 -19.35 14.87 -49.63
C SER A 268 -18.34 15.20 -48.52
N PRO A 269 -17.03 15.01 -48.75
CA PRO A 269 -16.03 15.37 -47.76
C PRO A 269 -15.95 16.89 -47.60
N ALA A 270 -15.71 17.33 -46.36
CA ALA A 270 -15.37 18.70 -46.04
C ALA A 270 -13.91 18.97 -46.43
N LEU A 271 -13.67 20.14 -47.03
CA LEU A 271 -12.33 20.65 -47.28
C LEU A 271 -11.93 21.55 -46.09
N LEU A 272 -10.87 21.15 -45.39
CA LEU A 272 -10.30 21.83 -44.23
C LEU A 272 -8.92 22.39 -44.63
N VAL A 273 -8.66 23.64 -44.28
CA VAL A 273 -7.44 24.36 -44.69
C VAL A 273 -6.31 24.02 -43.70
N ALA A 274 -5.15 23.60 -44.22
CA ALA A 274 -3.97 23.36 -43.39
C ALA A 274 -3.49 24.64 -42.67
N GLY A 275 -2.98 24.47 -41.45
CA GLY A 275 -2.47 25.56 -40.60
C GLY A 275 -3.56 26.35 -39.87
N SER A 276 -4.75 25.79 -39.69
CA SER A 276 -5.88 26.50 -39.07
C SER A 276 -6.80 25.56 -38.29
N ALA A 277 -7.39 26.08 -37.22
CA ALA A 277 -8.49 25.45 -36.51
C ALA A 277 -9.81 25.71 -37.24
N HIS A 278 -10.65 24.67 -37.33
CA HIS A 278 -11.92 24.67 -38.03
C HIS A 278 -13.06 24.29 -37.08
N GLU A 279 -14.10 25.10 -37.00
CA GLU A 279 -15.33 24.75 -36.29
C GLU A 279 -16.20 23.88 -37.19
N VAL A 280 -16.50 22.67 -36.73
CA VAL A 280 -17.44 21.75 -37.37
C VAL A 280 -18.71 21.68 -36.57
N LYS A 281 -19.81 22.16 -37.16
CA LYS A 281 -21.13 22.14 -36.54
C LYS A 281 -22.06 21.22 -37.30
N VAL A 282 -22.67 20.27 -36.59
CA VAL A 282 -23.68 19.34 -37.11
C VAL A 282 -24.97 19.46 -36.32
N TRP A 283 -26.11 19.46 -36.99
CA TRP A 283 -27.42 19.44 -36.32
C TRP A 283 -28.48 18.65 -37.08
N ALA A 284 -29.43 18.08 -36.35
CA ALA A 284 -30.60 17.41 -36.89
C ALA A 284 -31.81 18.35 -36.91
N GLU A 285 -32.69 18.22 -37.91
CA GLU A 285 -33.96 18.97 -37.97
C GLU A 285 -35.10 18.01 -38.34
N ALA A 286 -36.16 17.97 -37.53
CA ALA A 286 -37.41 17.25 -37.84
C ALA A 286 -38.66 18.10 -37.53
N SER A 287 -39.72 17.93 -38.31
CA SER A 287 -40.97 18.69 -38.12
C SER A 287 -41.77 18.30 -36.88
N SER A 288 -41.46 17.15 -36.29
CA SER A 288 -42.06 16.62 -35.06
C SER A 288 -41.19 16.83 -33.83
N ASP A 289 -40.06 17.54 -33.97
CA ASP A 289 -39.12 17.76 -32.89
C ASP A 289 -39.63 18.77 -31.86
N SER A 290 -39.59 18.38 -30.59
CA SER A 290 -40.11 19.16 -29.46
C SER A 290 -39.06 19.93 -28.68
N ASN A 291 -37.78 19.59 -28.81
CA ASN A 291 -36.69 20.26 -28.11
C ASN A 291 -35.61 20.60 -29.11
N HIS A 292 -35.32 21.90 -29.33
CA HIS A 292 -34.34 22.32 -30.34
C HIS A 292 -32.98 22.68 -29.73
N ASP A 293 -32.89 22.67 -28.39
CA ASP A 293 -31.68 23.06 -27.66
C ASP A 293 -30.60 21.96 -27.73
N ASN A 294 -30.98 20.73 -28.06
CA ASN A 294 -30.11 19.54 -28.15
C ASN A 294 -29.93 19.03 -29.59
N ASP A 295 -30.48 19.73 -30.58
CA ASP A 295 -30.41 19.37 -32.01
C ASP A 295 -29.00 19.45 -32.58
N ALA A 296 -28.12 20.27 -31.98
CA ALA A 296 -26.85 20.67 -32.55
C ALA A 296 -25.64 20.30 -31.67
N PHE A 297 -24.56 19.88 -32.31
CA PHE A 297 -23.25 19.67 -31.72
C PHE A 297 -22.18 20.41 -32.54
N ALA A 298 -21.19 21.00 -31.87
CA ALA A 298 -20.07 21.65 -32.54
C ALA A 298 -18.74 21.19 -31.90
N THR A 299 -17.71 21.04 -32.71
CA THR A 299 -16.36 20.70 -32.27
C THR A 299 -15.33 21.49 -33.08
N GLU A 300 -14.14 21.69 -32.52
CA GLU A 300 -13.02 22.35 -33.21
C GLU A 300 -11.99 21.28 -33.62
N VAL A 301 -11.56 21.32 -34.89
CA VAL A 301 -10.54 20.42 -35.43
C VAL A 301 -9.39 21.22 -36.02
N GLU A 302 -8.16 20.86 -35.73
CA GLU A 302 -6.97 21.56 -36.22
C GLU A 302 -6.29 20.75 -37.32
N ILE A 303 -6.08 21.35 -38.49
CA ILE A 303 -5.26 20.73 -39.54
C ILE A 303 -3.85 21.30 -39.43
N GLY A 304 -2.89 20.45 -39.09
CA GLY A 304 -1.50 20.86 -38.86
C GLY A 304 -0.84 21.49 -40.10
N ASP A 305 0.14 22.37 -39.88
CA ASP A 305 0.99 22.91 -40.95
C ASP A 305 1.86 21.80 -41.57
N GLU A 306 2.20 21.92 -42.87
CA GLU A 306 3.14 21.01 -43.52
C GLU A 306 4.60 21.46 -43.29
N ILE A 307 5.42 20.60 -42.70
CA ILE A 307 6.87 20.76 -42.60
C ILE A 307 7.57 20.13 -43.82
N PRO A 308 8.70 20.70 -44.29
CA PRO A 308 9.38 20.20 -45.48
C PRO A 308 10.07 18.85 -45.23
N PHE A 309 10.11 17.98 -46.25
CA PHE A 309 11.02 16.84 -46.32
C PHE A 309 12.19 17.16 -47.28
N PRO A 310 13.46 16.97 -46.89
CA PRO A 310 13.94 16.59 -45.56
C PRO A 310 13.74 17.71 -44.52
N PHE A 311 13.69 17.32 -43.25
CA PHE A 311 13.45 18.20 -42.10
C PHE A 311 14.60 18.20 -41.11
N SER A 312 14.85 19.32 -40.44
CA SER A 312 15.74 19.38 -39.27
C SER A 312 15.17 20.33 -38.21
N MET A 313 15.12 19.85 -36.98
CA MET A 313 14.70 20.62 -35.81
C MET A 313 15.80 21.60 -35.40
N THR A 314 15.39 22.77 -34.93
CA THR A 314 16.22 23.84 -34.37
C THR A 314 15.51 24.40 -33.14
N ASP A 315 16.24 25.06 -32.24
CA ASP A 315 15.64 25.69 -31.04
C ASP A 315 14.48 26.64 -31.37
N ASP A 316 14.50 27.29 -32.54
CA ASP A 316 13.49 28.27 -32.97
C ASP A 316 12.20 27.61 -33.53
N ASN A 317 12.26 26.34 -33.94
CA ASN A 317 11.14 25.65 -34.57
C ASN A 317 10.63 24.42 -33.80
N ALA A 318 11.29 24.00 -32.72
CA ALA A 318 10.93 22.78 -31.99
C ALA A 318 9.47 22.79 -31.52
N GLU A 319 9.03 23.82 -30.80
CA GLU A 319 7.66 23.94 -30.26
C GLU A 319 6.60 24.30 -31.32
N THR A 320 7.01 24.72 -32.53
CA THR A 320 6.08 25.02 -33.63
C THR A 320 5.93 23.88 -34.63
N THR A 321 6.84 22.90 -34.60
CA THR A 321 6.86 21.75 -35.51
C THR A 321 6.63 20.43 -34.81
N PHE A 322 6.77 20.38 -33.49
CA PHE A 322 6.41 19.23 -32.66
C PHE A 322 5.51 19.66 -31.51
N SER A 323 4.66 18.74 -31.09
CA SER A 323 3.77 18.91 -29.94
C SER A 323 3.63 17.59 -29.18
N SER A 324 3.23 17.69 -27.92
CA SER A 324 2.97 16.50 -27.10
C SER A 324 1.51 16.11 -27.21
N SER A 325 1.23 14.81 -27.41
CA SER A 325 -0.14 14.29 -27.43
C SER A 325 -0.83 14.37 -26.06
N TYR A 326 -0.04 14.43 -24.99
CA TYR A 326 -0.53 14.57 -23.63
C TYR A 326 0.54 15.19 -22.72
N THR A 327 0.17 16.26 -22.02
CA THR A 327 0.95 16.88 -20.96
C THR A 327 0.08 17.12 -19.73
N ARG A 328 0.55 16.63 -18.56
CA ARG A 328 -0.05 16.99 -17.27
C ARG A 328 1.00 17.51 -16.32
N THR A 329 0.79 18.73 -15.83
CA THR A 329 1.63 19.32 -14.79
C THR A 329 1.03 19.06 -13.42
N SER A 330 1.78 18.40 -12.54
CA SER A 330 1.42 18.22 -11.13
C SER A 330 2.56 18.70 -10.24
N GLY A 331 2.37 19.83 -9.55
CA GLY A 331 3.43 20.47 -8.77
C GLY A 331 4.59 20.92 -9.66
N TRP A 332 5.78 20.33 -9.47
CA TRP A 332 7.02 20.68 -10.17
C TRP A 332 7.38 19.73 -11.34
N VAL A 333 6.58 18.70 -11.60
CA VAL A 333 6.87 17.69 -12.63
C VAL A 333 5.81 17.76 -13.73
N THR A 334 6.27 17.76 -14.99
CA THR A 334 5.42 17.64 -16.19
C THR A 334 5.53 16.20 -16.69
N MET A 335 4.43 15.44 -16.58
CA MET A 335 4.32 14.09 -17.14
C MET A 335 4.02 14.15 -18.64
N GLY A 336 4.59 13.23 -19.42
CA GLY A 336 4.57 13.25 -20.88
C GLY A 336 5.69 14.11 -21.49
N TRP A 337 5.60 14.39 -22.79
CA TRP A 337 6.62 15.18 -23.50
C TRP A 337 6.50 16.68 -23.23
N ALA A 338 7.61 17.34 -22.91
CA ALA A 338 7.71 18.79 -22.79
C ALA A 338 9.04 19.31 -23.33
N TYR A 339 9.02 20.47 -23.99
CA TYR A 339 10.24 21.08 -24.51
C TYR A 339 10.89 21.98 -23.46
N TYR A 340 12.20 21.83 -23.26
CA TYR A 340 13.01 22.67 -22.38
C TYR A 340 14.06 23.43 -23.19
N ASN A 341 14.13 24.74 -22.97
CA ASN A 341 15.08 25.64 -23.64
C ASN A 341 15.87 26.44 -22.59
N ASP A 342 16.50 25.75 -21.65
CA ASP A 342 17.36 26.37 -20.64
C ASP A 342 18.84 26.00 -20.84
N ALA A 343 19.73 26.61 -20.05
CA ALA A 343 21.17 26.44 -20.21
C ALA A 343 21.71 25.09 -19.70
N MET A 344 20.90 24.31 -18.98
CA MET A 344 21.27 23.03 -18.37
C MET A 344 20.58 21.84 -19.05
N MET A 345 19.44 22.05 -19.72
CA MET A 345 18.67 21.03 -20.45
C MET A 345 18.04 21.66 -21.71
N LYS A 346 18.39 21.11 -22.89
CA LYS A 346 17.89 21.55 -24.20
C LYS A 346 17.27 20.39 -24.98
N GLY A 347 16.00 20.51 -25.37
CA GLY A 347 15.32 19.48 -26.15
C GLY A 347 13.98 19.05 -25.56
N TRP A 348 13.38 18.04 -26.19
CA TRP A 348 12.16 17.39 -25.74
C TRP A 348 12.46 16.39 -24.64
N VAL A 349 11.71 16.46 -23.54
CA VAL A 349 11.87 15.60 -22.36
C VAL A 349 10.58 14.86 -22.12
N TYR A 350 10.64 13.54 -22.15
CA TYR A 350 9.59 12.64 -21.72
C TYR A 350 9.79 12.29 -20.25
N ASN A 351 8.75 12.42 -19.43
CA ASN A 351 8.72 11.88 -18.06
C ASN A 351 7.62 10.83 -17.93
N SER A 352 7.99 9.65 -17.42
CA SER A 352 7.10 8.50 -17.24
C SER A 352 5.91 8.80 -16.31
N GLY A 353 4.76 8.18 -16.58
CA GLY A 353 3.55 8.28 -15.76
C GLY A 353 2.25 8.03 -16.52
N LEU A 354 2.24 8.37 -17.81
CA LEU A 354 1.18 8.07 -18.79
C LEU A 354 1.83 7.96 -20.18
N THR A 355 1.29 7.10 -21.05
CA THR A 355 1.72 7.01 -22.46
C THR A 355 1.48 8.35 -23.16
N SER A 356 2.52 8.91 -23.77
CA SER A 356 2.48 10.23 -24.44
C SER A 356 3.40 10.21 -25.65
N TYR A 357 2.93 10.77 -26.76
CA TYR A 357 3.62 10.78 -28.05
C TYR A 357 4.12 12.18 -28.36
N LEU A 358 5.36 12.29 -28.82
CA LEU A 358 5.90 13.49 -29.44
C LEU A 358 5.49 13.46 -30.92
N LEU A 359 4.57 14.34 -31.29
CA LEU A 359 3.92 14.40 -32.58
C LEU A 359 4.57 15.48 -33.44
N SER A 360 4.99 15.15 -34.65
CA SER A 360 5.37 16.14 -35.65
C SER A 360 4.14 16.79 -36.30
N ASN A 361 4.33 17.99 -36.81
CA ASN A 361 3.50 18.55 -37.87
C ASN A 361 3.53 17.66 -39.12
N CYS A 362 2.68 17.96 -40.09
CA CYS A 362 2.46 17.12 -41.25
C CYS A 362 3.68 17.10 -42.17
N ILE A 363 4.14 15.92 -42.57
CA ILE A 363 5.30 15.78 -43.46
C ILE A 363 4.97 14.85 -44.63
N ALA A 364 5.25 15.30 -45.85
CA ALA A 364 5.14 14.48 -47.05
C ALA A 364 6.34 13.54 -47.15
N LEU A 365 6.10 12.23 -46.99
CA LEU A 365 7.14 11.20 -47.04
C LEU A 365 7.00 10.33 -48.30
N PRO A 366 8.11 9.97 -48.96
CA PRO A 366 8.11 9.02 -50.06
C PRO A 366 7.88 7.59 -49.54
N LYS A 367 7.22 6.75 -50.35
CA LYS A 367 7.13 5.30 -50.09
C LYS A 367 8.53 4.69 -50.03
N GLY A 368 8.78 3.81 -49.05
CA GLY A 368 10.08 3.15 -48.88
C GLY A 368 10.62 3.38 -47.48
N ALA A 369 11.92 3.64 -47.34
CA ALA A 369 12.52 3.90 -46.03
C ALA A 369 12.97 5.36 -45.89
N VAL A 370 12.79 5.92 -44.70
CA VAL A 370 13.17 7.28 -44.31
C VAL A 370 14.02 7.22 -43.05
N LYS A 371 15.09 8.01 -42.96
CA LYS A 371 15.96 8.04 -41.77
C LYS A 371 15.50 9.12 -40.80
N LEU A 372 15.24 8.75 -39.56
CA LEU A 372 15.05 9.66 -38.44
C LEU A 372 16.31 9.63 -37.57
N SER A 373 17.05 10.73 -37.49
CA SER A 373 18.23 10.88 -36.63
C SER A 373 17.92 11.86 -35.50
N PHE A 374 18.56 11.68 -34.34
CA PHE A 374 18.35 12.50 -33.16
C PHE A 374 19.56 12.37 -32.21
N ASP A 375 19.72 13.32 -31.30
CA ASP A 375 20.59 13.15 -30.13
C ASP A 375 19.71 12.79 -28.93
N TYR A 376 20.14 11.83 -28.10
CA TYR A 376 19.36 11.37 -26.95
C TYR A 376 20.19 11.27 -25.67
N MET A 377 19.50 11.30 -24.53
CA MET A 377 20.07 11.01 -23.20
C MET A 377 19.03 10.20 -22.41
N ALA A 378 19.49 9.14 -21.73
CA ALA A 378 18.63 8.20 -21.02
C ALA A 378 19.40 7.57 -19.84
N LEU A 379 18.79 7.51 -18.65
CA LEU A 379 19.45 6.97 -17.45
C LEU A 379 19.45 5.44 -17.42
N SER A 380 18.64 4.80 -18.26
CA SER A 380 18.58 3.36 -18.47
C SER A 380 18.39 3.09 -19.96
N THR A 381 18.54 1.83 -20.37
CA THR A 381 18.16 1.41 -21.73
C THR A 381 16.70 1.78 -22.00
N ALA A 382 16.44 2.34 -23.18
CA ALA A 382 15.12 2.80 -23.61
C ALA A 382 14.79 2.22 -24.97
N LYS A 383 13.62 1.60 -25.12
CA LYS A 383 13.10 1.24 -26.43
C LYS A 383 12.26 2.39 -26.97
N LEU A 384 12.62 2.94 -28.11
CA LEU A 384 11.93 4.06 -28.75
C LEU A 384 11.09 3.55 -29.93
N ASN A 385 9.79 3.78 -29.87
CA ASN A 385 8.82 3.40 -30.90
C ASN A 385 8.40 4.63 -31.72
N VAL A 386 8.31 4.46 -33.04
CA VAL A 386 7.92 5.52 -33.97
C VAL A 386 6.78 5.05 -34.86
N TYR A 387 5.69 5.80 -34.87
CA TYR A 387 4.48 5.52 -35.66
C TYR A 387 4.28 6.57 -36.75
N LEU A 388 3.73 6.15 -37.90
CA LEU A 388 3.25 7.08 -38.92
C LEU A 388 1.73 7.18 -38.84
N VAL A 389 1.26 8.39 -38.55
CA VAL A 389 -0.13 8.68 -38.19
C VAL A 389 -0.78 9.47 -39.33
N THR A 390 -1.83 8.92 -39.92
CA THR A 390 -2.70 9.64 -40.88
C THR A 390 -3.98 10.15 -40.21
N GLU A 391 -4.38 9.52 -39.10
CA GLU A 391 -5.54 9.86 -38.29
C GLU A 391 -5.12 10.01 -36.81
N PRO A 392 -5.30 11.17 -36.19
CA PRO A 392 -4.87 11.47 -34.82
C PRO A 392 -5.45 10.50 -33.81
N GLY A 393 -4.62 10.08 -32.86
CA GLY A 393 -5.02 9.12 -31.83
C GLY A 393 -5.07 7.67 -32.30
N VAL A 394 -4.84 7.41 -33.60
CA VAL A 394 -4.71 6.07 -34.18
C VAL A 394 -3.23 5.80 -34.45
N TYR A 395 -2.59 5.03 -33.56
CA TYR A 395 -1.16 4.71 -33.61
C TYR A 395 -0.94 3.26 -34.08
N ASP A 396 -1.62 2.84 -35.12
CA ASP A 396 -1.69 1.42 -35.52
C ASP A 396 -0.54 0.97 -36.42
N TYR A 397 0.19 1.91 -37.04
CA TYR A 397 1.29 1.61 -37.94
C TYR A 397 2.64 1.99 -37.31
N LEU A 398 3.27 1.00 -36.66
CA LEU A 398 4.64 1.09 -36.16
C LEU A 398 5.61 1.10 -37.35
N ALA A 399 6.20 2.26 -37.63
CA ALA A 399 7.12 2.45 -38.75
C ALA A 399 8.56 2.08 -38.40
N GLY A 400 8.93 2.13 -37.11
CA GLY A 400 10.22 1.66 -36.63
C GLY A 400 10.26 1.54 -35.11
N SER A 401 11.12 0.67 -34.60
CA SER A 401 11.51 0.60 -33.19
C SER A 401 13.02 0.46 -33.05
N ILE A 402 13.61 1.04 -32.00
CA ILE A 402 15.04 0.93 -31.70
C ILE A 402 15.28 0.83 -30.19
N ASP A 403 16.19 -0.06 -29.78
CA ASP A 403 16.71 -0.12 -28.41
C ASP A 403 17.94 0.80 -28.27
N LEU A 404 17.86 1.75 -27.36
CA LEU A 404 18.88 2.75 -27.10
C LEU A 404 19.54 2.46 -25.74
N PRO A 405 20.86 2.27 -25.67
CA PRO A 405 21.55 2.06 -24.39
C PRO A 405 21.50 3.30 -23.51
N ALA A 406 21.65 3.12 -22.20
CA ALA A 406 21.79 4.22 -21.25
C ALA A 406 22.94 5.16 -21.66
N ALA A 407 22.69 6.46 -21.62
CA ALA A 407 23.62 7.51 -21.97
C ALA A 407 23.41 8.72 -21.05
N GLU A 408 24.42 9.05 -20.24
CA GLU A 408 24.41 10.21 -19.33
C GLU A 408 24.74 11.54 -20.02
N GLU A 409 25.18 11.48 -21.28
CA GLU A 409 25.43 12.64 -22.15
C GLU A 409 24.70 12.46 -23.48
N TYR A 410 24.39 13.56 -24.17
CA TYR A 410 23.76 13.51 -25.50
C TYR A 410 24.59 12.65 -26.46
N THR A 411 23.97 11.57 -26.90
CA THR A 411 24.55 10.57 -27.79
C THR A 411 23.72 10.51 -29.06
N ALA A 412 24.38 10.41 -30.21
CA ALA A 412 23.68 10.33 -31.49
C ALA A 412 22.96 8.97 -31.61
N GLY A 413 21.68 9.02 -31.97
CA GLY A 413 20.84 7.88 -32.30
C GLY A 413 20.21 8.06 -33.69
N SER A 414 19.86 6.95 -34.34
CA SER A 414 19.08 7.00 -35.57
C SER A 414 18.24 5.75 -35.77
N ILE A 415 17.12 5.89 -36.47
CA ILE A 415 16.18 4.84 -36.77
C ILE A 415 15.70 4.97 -38.22
N THR A 416 15.62 3.84 -38.92
CA THR A 416 14.99 3.78 -40.25
C THR A 416 13.51 3.49 -40.09
N LEU A 417 12.68 4.37 -40.65
CA LEU A 417 11.22 4.28 -40.67
C LEU A 417 10.76 3.67 -41.99
N SER A 418 9.94 2.62 -41.93
CA SER A 418 9.22 2.09 -43.09
C SER A 418 8.01 2.97 -43.41
N VAL A 419 7.91 3.48 -44.63
CA VAL A 419 6.81 4.30 -45.14
C VAL A 419 5.98 3.46 -46.14
N PRO A 420 4.71 3.18 -45.86
CA PRO A 420 3.93 2.19 -46.61
C PRO A 420 3.52 2.67 -48.00
N ASP A 421 3.18 3.95 -48.16
CA ASP A 421 2.77 4.60 -49.41
C ASP A 421 3.23 6.05 -49.46
N ASP A 422 3.29 6.64 -50.67
CA ASP A 422 3.58 8.06 -50.83
C ASP A 422 2.44 8.88 -50.21
N GLY A 423 2.72 9.68 -49.19
CA GLY A 423 1.66 10.31 -48.40
C GLY A 423 2.13 11.38 -47.42
N ILE A 424 1.17 12.09 -46.84
CA ILE A 424 1.40 13.05 -45.77
C ILE A 424 1.10 12.37 -44.44
N TYR A 425 2.05 12.40 -43.51
CA TYR A 425 2.00 11.73 -42.22
C TYR A 425 2.33 12.70 -41.08
N THR A 426 1.84 12.40 -39.88
CA THR A 426 2.43 12.85 -38.62
C THR A 426 3.34 11.75 -38.09
N ILE A 427 4.58 12.09 -37.73
CA ILE A 427 5.48 11.16 -37.04
C ILE A 427 5.18 11.24 -35.55
N ALA A 428 4.89 10.11 -34.92
CA ALA A 428 4.62 10.02 -33.49
C ALA A 428 5.71 9.18 -32.80
N ILE A 429 6.45 9.79 -31.88
CA ILE A 429 7.59 9.17 -31.19
C ILE A 429 7.22 8.94 -29.72
N THR A 430 7.43 7.75 -29.19
CA THR A 430 7.23 7.44 -27.77
C THR A 430 8.27 6.44 -27.27
N PRO A 431 8.81 6.58 -26.06
CA PRO A 431 9.44 5.46 -25.38
C PRO A 431 8.39 4.37 -25.15
N ASP A 432 8.84 3.13 -25.07
CA ASP A 432 8.01 1.98 -24.72
C ASP A 432 7.43 2.15 -23.30
N ASP A 433 6.24 1.58 -23.06
CA ASP A 433 5.52 1.72 -21.78
C ASP A 433 6.32 1.13 -20.60
N SER A 434 7.32 0.29 -20.86
CA SER A 434 8.27 -0.24 -19.86
C SER A 434 9.33 0.77 -19.38
N TYR A 435 9.54 1.89 -20.10
CA TYR A 435 10.56 2.87 -19.73
C TYR A 435 10.16 3.70 -18.51
N PHE A 436 10.96 3.62 -17.45
CA PHE A 436 10.74 4.37 -16.21
C PHE A 436 11.85 5.41 -15.99
N GLY A 437 11.48 6.69 -16.01
CA GLY A 437 12.42 7.80 -15.85
C GLY A 437 12.21 8.94 -16.84
N SER A 438 13.24 9.80 -16.95
CA SER A 438 13.28 10.91 -17.90
C SER A 438 14.05 10.47 -19.15
N PHE A 439 13.48 10.71 -20.34
CA PHE A 439 14.13 10.45 -21.63
C PHE A 439 14.19 11.76 -22.43
N TYR A 440 15.35 12.05 -23.02
CA TYR A 440 15.63 13.33 -23.66
C TYR A 440 15.88 13.11 -25.15
N LEU A 441 15.29 13.95 -25.99
CA LEU A 441 15.52 14.02 -27.44
C LEU A 441 15.86 15.45 -27.85
N ASP A 442 16.93 15.61 -28.62
CA ASP A 442 17.30 16.84 -29.30
C ASP A 442 17.73 16.56 -30.74
N TYR A 443 17.94 17.60 -31.54
CA TYR A 443 18.47 17.52 -32.90
C TYR A 443 17.72 16.55 -33.84
N ILE A 444 16.39 16.49 -33.73
CA ILE A 444 15.56 15.61 -34.56
C ILE A 444 15.70 15.99 -36.04
N LYS A 445 16.09 15.03 -36.87
CA LYS A 445 16.30 15.18 -38.32
C LYS A 445 15.59 14.06 -39.07
N ILE A 446 14.82 14.40 -40.10
CA ILE A 446 14.13 13.45 -40.97
C ILE A 446 14.71 13.60 -42.38
N ASP A 447 15.32 12.55 -42.91
CA ASP A 447 16.09 12.60 -44.16
C ASP A 447 15.87 11.33 -45.02
N GLU A 448 16.36 11.33 -46.26
CA GLU A 448 16.35 10.13 -47.11
C GLU A 448 17.20 9.00 -46.47
N ALA A 449 16.70 7.76 -46.49
CA ALA A 449 17.49 6.60 -46.08
C ALA A 449 18.38 6.15 -47.25
N GLY A 450 19.70 6.29 -47.09
CA GLY A 450 20.67 5.79 -48.06
C GLY A 450 20.73 4.25 -48.09
N ALA A 451 21.74 3.70 -48.77
CA ALA A 451 22.04 2.27 -48.68
C ALA A 451 22.69 1.95 -47.31
N ASP A 452 22.35 0.79 -46.73
CA ASP A 452 22.84 0.35 -45.41
C ASP A 452 22.73 -1.18 -45.30
N VAL A 453 23.86 -1.87 -45.08
CA VAL A 453 23.97 -3.31 -44.87
C VAL A 453 24.44 -3.59 -43.45
N ALA A 454 23.55 -4.05 -42.59
CA ALA A 454 23.86 -4.43 -41.21
C ALA A 454 24.12 -5.94 -41.08
N ILE A 455 24.94 -6.34 -40.11
CA ILE A 455 24.97 -7.73 -39.62
C ILE A 455 23.94 -7.91 -38.51
N VAL A 456 23.13 -8.96 -38.63
CA VAL A 456 22.15 -9.38 -37.63
C VAL A 456 22.77 -10.39 -36.66
N SER A 457 23.46 -11.41 -37.18
CA SER A 457 24.01 -12.51 -36.36
C SER A 457 25.15 -13.26 -37.06
N VAL A 458 26.03 -13.86 -36.25
CA VAL A 458 26.97 -14.92 -36.69
C VAL A 458 26.37 -16.26 -36.30
N ASP A 459 25.92 -17.02 -37.31
CA ASP A 459 25.12 -18.24 -37.15
C ASP A 459 25.98 -19.51 -37.04
N SER A 460 27.20 -19.48 -37.60
CA SER A 460 28.15 -20.61 -37.50
C SER A 460 29.60 -20.11 -37.51
N PRO A 461 30.46 -20.59 -36.58
CA PRO A 461 30.13 -21.41 -35.42
C PRO A 461 29.24 -20.67 -34.40
N MET A 462 28.26 -21.39 -33.85
CA MET A 462 27.20 -20.85 -32.98
C MET A 462 27.68 -20.56 -31.54
N HIS A 463 28.63 -21.36 -31.03
CA HIS A 463 29.07 -21.33 -29.64
C HIS A 463 30.34 -20.50 -29.41
N ASN A 464 30.46 -19.95 -28.20
CA ASN A 464 31.68 -19.30 -27.69
C ASN A 464 32.82 -20.30 -27.43
N ALA A 465 32.54 -21.60 -27.35
CA ALA A 465 33.53 -22.65 -27.19
C ALA A 465 33.14 -23.92 -27.97
N THR A 466 34.12 -24.72 -28.38
CA THR A 466 33.84 -25.99 -29.07
C THR A 466 34.98 -27.00 -28.90
N LEU A 467 34.64 -28.30 -28.95
CA LEU A 467 35.63 -29.36 -29.03
C LEU A 467 36.46 -29.21 -30.32
N ALA A 468 37.79 -29.25 -30.18
CA ALA A 468 38.73 -28.97 -31.26
C ALA A 468 38.44 -29.81 -32.52
N LYS A 469 38.20 -29.14 -33.65
CA LYS A 469 37.78 -29.77 -34.91
C LYS A 469 38.11 -28.91 -36.13
N SER A 470 38.37 -29.57 -37.26
CA SER A 470 38.59 -28.89 -38.55
C SER A 470 37.33 -28.91 -39.42
N GLY A 471 37.20 -27.97 -40.37
CA GLY A 471 36.15 -28.00 -41.38
C GLY A 471 34.83 -27.41 -40.90
N VAL A 472 34.88 -26.43 -39.99
CA VAL A 472 33.71 -25.73 -39.45
C VAL A 472 33.21 -24.72 -40.48
N THR A 473 31.92 -24.72 -40.76
CA THR A 473 31.27 -23.77 -41.68
C THR A 473 31.20 -22.37 -41.07
N VAL A 474 31.28 -21.34 -41.91
CA VAL A 474 31.00 -19.95 -41.49
C VAL A 474 29.67 -19.52 -42.09
N ALA A 475 28.76 -19.03 -41.26
CA ALA A 475 27.47 -18.51 -41.71
C ALA A 475 27.08 -17.28 -40.88
N ALA A 476 26.40 -16.32 -41.51
CA ALA A 476 25.93 -15.10 -40.87
C ALA A 476 24.68 -14.57 -41.57
N THR A 477 23.87 -13.80 -40.83
CA THR A 477 22.67 -13.14 -41.35
C THR A 477 22.93 -11.64 -41.51
N PHE A 478 22.62 -11.13 -42.70
CA PHE A 478 22.80 -9.73 -43.10
C PHE A 478 21.44 -9.09 -43.38
N ARG A 479 21.26 -7.82 -43.06
CA ARG A 479 20.02 -7.07 -43.29
C ARG A 479 20.28 -5.85 -44.15
N ASN A 480 19.40 -5.57 -45.10
CA ASN A 480 19.36 -4.27 -45.75
C ASN A 480 18.52 -3.31 -44.88
N ALA A 481 19.19 -2.45 -44.13
CA ALA A 481 18.58 -1.46 -43.25
C ALA A 481 18.32 -0.11 -43.95
N GLY A 482 18.65 -0.01 -45.25
CA GLY A 482 18.51 1.19 -46.06
C GLY A 482 17.18 1.30 -46.84
N GLY A 483 17.05 2.39 -47.61
CA GLY A 483 15.83 2.72 -48.35
C GLY A 483 15.73 2.17 -49.77
N GLU A 484 16.80 1.58 -50.30
CA GLU A 484 16.88 1.06 -51.66
C GLU A 484 17.19 -0.44 -51.66
N THR A 485 16.73 -1.17 -52.68
CA THR A 485 17.15 -2.56 -52.90
C THR A 485 18.66 -2.60 -53.12
N LEU A 486 19.36 -3.43 -52.34
CA LEU A 486 20.80 -3.65 -52.50
C LEU A 486 21.04 -4.88 -53.37
N THR A 487 22.03 -4.78 -54.26
CA THR A 487 22.47 -5.86 -55.14
C THR A 487 23.98 -5.98 -55.14
N ASP A 488 24.50 -7.16 -55.43
CA ASP A 488 25.94 -7.45 -55.48
C ASP A 488 26.66 -7.07 -54.17
N ILE A 489 26.07 -7.40 -53.01
CA ILE A 489 26.58 -7.03 -51.69
C ILE A 489 27.82 -7.86 -51.34
N PRO A 490 29.03 -7.27 -51.22
CA PRO A 490 30.22 -8.02 -50.83
C PRO A 490 30.15 -8.36 -49.34
N VAL A 491 30.26 -9.65 -49.01
CA VAL A 491 30.30 -10.13 -47.63
C VAL A 491 31.59 -10.88 -47.37
N CYS A 492 32.16 -10.66 -46.20
CA CYS A 492 33.51 -11.07 -45.87
C CYS A 492 33.56 -11.76 -44.51
N TYR A 493 34.51 -12.68 -44.36
CA TYR A 493 34.96 -13.09 -43.04
C TYR A 493 36.49 -13.19 -42.98
N GLN A 494 37.00 -13.09 -41.77
CA GLN A 494 38.40 -13.33 -41.42
C GLN A 494 38.45 -14.18 -40.16
N PHE A 495 39.22 -15.26 -40.22
CA PHE A 495 39.48 -16.13 -39.08
C PHE A 495 40.93 -15.91 -38.59
N ASP A 496 41.07 -15.54 -37.33
CA ASP A 496 42.28 -15.00 -36.72
C ASP A 496 42.92 -13.89 -37.59
N ASP A 497 44.24 -13.88 -37.69
CA ASP A 497 45.00 -13.04 -38.62
C ASP A 497 45.14 -13.68 -40.02
N GLY A 498 44.22 -14.58 -40.39
CA GLY A 498 44.23 -15.33 -41.65
C GLY A 498 43.84 -14.50 -42.88
N GLU A 499 43.77 -15.17 -44.05
CA GLU A 499 43.30 -14.53 -45.29
C GLU A 499 41.81 -14.16 -45.19
N ILE A 500 41.46 -12.99 -45.71
CA ILE A 500 40.07 -12.53 -45.79
C ILE A 500 39.37 -13.27 -46.94
N VAL A 501 38.31 -14.00 -46.62
CA VAL A 501 37.43 -14.63 -47.60
C VAL A 501 36.34 -13.65 -47.99
N ARG A 502 36.12 -13.47 -49.29
CA ARG A 502 35.12 -12.55 -49.87
C ARG A 502 34.16 -13.32 -50.75
N GLU A 503 32.87 -13.16 -50.50
CA GLU A 503 31.78 -13.68 -51.31
C GLU A 503 30.75 -12.56 -51.57
N THR A 504 29.64 -12.88 -52.22
CA THR A 504 28.64 -11.88 -52.63
C THR A 504 27.24 -12.41 -52.39
N ILE A 505 26.38 -11.59 -51.78
CA ILE A 505 24.93 -11.81 -51.74
C ILE A 505 24.32 -11.07 -52.93
N ASP A 506 23.58 -11.80 -53.79
CA ASP A 506 23.06 -11.24 -55.04
C ASP A 506 22.11 -10.05 -54.82
N ARG A 507 21.21 -10.15 -53.84
CA ARG A 507 20.14 -9.16 -53.62
C ARG A 507 19.53 -9.26 -52.21
N ILE A 508 19.33 -8.10 -51.57
CA ILE A 508 18.53 -7.98 -50.34
C ILE A 508 17.55 -6.80 -50.54
N GLU A 509 16.24 -7.07 -50.45
CA GLU A 509 15.22 -6.01 -50.54
C GLU A 509 15.29 -5.09 -49.32
N ALA A 510 14.87 -3.83 -49.48
CA ALA A 510 14.83 -2.86 -48.37
C ALA A 510 14.03 -3.44 -47.18
N GLY A 511 14.65 -3.44 -45.99
CA GLY A 511 14.08 -3.96 -44.75
C GLY A 511 14.26 -5.47 -44.51
N GLU A 512 14.58 -6.26 -45.54
CA GLU A 512 14.70 -7.72 -45.46
C GLU A 512 16.08 -8.20 -44.98
N SER A 513 16.15 -9.45 -44.52
CA SER A 513 17.40 -10.12 -44.15
C SER A 513 17.70 -11.32 -45.04
N ALA A 514 18.99 -11.60 -45.25
CA ALA A 514 19.48 -12.75 -45.99
C ALA A 514 20.57 -13.46 -45.17
N GLN A 515 20.38 -14.76 -44.94
CA GLN A 515 21.41 -15.63 -44.41
C GLN A 515 22.39 -16.02 -45.52
N HIS A 516 23.69 -15.94 -45.24
CA HIS A 516 24.74 -16.37 -46.14
C HIS A 516 25.64 -17.41 -45.48
N THR A 517 25.83 -18.55 -46.15
CA THR A 517 26.79 -19.58 -45.75
C THR A 517 27.99 -19.53 -46.68
N PHE A 518 29.17 -19.24 -46.14
CA PHE A 518 30.39 -19.18 -46.92
C PHE A 518 30.80 -20.57 -47.40
N THR A 519 31.34 -20.63 -48.62
CA THR A 519 31.79 -21.90 -49.22
C THR A 519 33.09 -22.42 -48.59
N SER A 520 33.87 -21.54 -47.99
CA SER A 520 35.11 -21.87 -47.27
C SER A 520 34.82 -22.23 -45.80
N THR A 521 35.58 -23.17 -45.27
CA THR A 521 35.50 -23.62 -43.87
C THR A 521 36.72 -23.15 -43.07
N ILE A 522 36.55 -22.99 -41.76
CA ILE A 522 37.65 -22.69 -40.82
C ILE A 522 38.14 -23.95 -40.11
N ASP A 523 39.35 -23.89 -39.55
CA ASP A 523 40.00 -24.97 -38.81
C ASP A 523 40.20 -24.56 -37.35
N LEU A 524 39.40 -25.13 -36.45
CA LEU A 524 39.44 -24.94 -34.99
C LEU A 524 40.12 -26.15 -34.30
N SER A 525 41.07 -26.82 -34.96
CA SER A 525 41.79 -27.95 -34.38
C SER A 525 42.95 -27.55 -33.46
N ALA A 526 43.41 -26.30 -33.53
CA ALA A 526 44.37 -25.75 -32.58
C ALA A 526 43.64 -25.36 -31.28
N ILE A 527 44.22 -25.68 -30.13
CA ILE A 527 43.64 -25.35 -28.82
C ILE A 527 43.92 -23.89 -28.47
N GLY A 528 42.92 -23.21 -27.89
CA GLY A 528 43.00 -21.84 -27.43
C GLY A 528 41.92 -20.94 -28.01
N SER A 529 42.10 -19.63 -27.81
CA SER A 529 41.17 -18.60 -28.27
C SER A 529 41.42 -18.26 -29.74
N HIS A 530 40.34 -18.27 -30.52
CA HIS A 530 40.30 -17.89 -31.93
C HIS A 530 39.30 -16.75 -32.15
N THR A 531 39.55 -15.88 -33.11
CA THR A 531 38.66 -14.75 -33.45
C THR A 531 38.08 -14.92 -34.85
N LEU A 532 36.76 -14.87 -34.97
CA LEU A 532 36.05 -14.81 -36.24
C LEU A 532 35.42 -13.43 -36.39
N LYS A 533 35.88 -12.67 -37.39
CA LYS A 533 35.25 -11.42 -37.81
C LYS A 533 34.44 -11.65 -39.08
N VAL A 534 33.20 -11.17 -39.13
CA VAL A 534 32.32 -11.18 -40.31
C VAL A 534 31.88 -9.74 -40.58
N TRP A 535 31.84 -9.31 -41.85
CA TRP A 535 31.39 -7.95 -42.21
C TRP A 535 30.87 -7.85 -43.65
N ALA A 536 30.15 -6.77 -43.97
CA ALA A 536 29.84 -6.36 -45.34
C ALA A 536 30.81 -5.27 -45.81
N GLU A 537 31.24 -5.29 -47.09
CA GLU A 537 32.09 -4.25 -47.72
C GLU A 537 31.30 -3.48 -48.80
N PHE A 538 30.13 -2.94 -48.46
CA PHE A 538 29.29 -2.24 -49.44
C PHE A 538 29.74 -0.77 -49.64
N ASP A 539 30.27 -0.43 -50.82
CA ASP A 539 30.87 0.89 -51.15
C ASP A 539 29.90 2.10 -51.08
N GLY A 540 28.60 1.86 -50.87
CA GLY A 540 27.56 2.88 -50.71
C GLY A 540 26.93 2.92 -49.32
N ASP A 541 27.46 2.17 -48.36
CA ASP A 541 26.90 2.08 -47.02
C ASP A 541 26.98 3.43 -46.29
N THR A 542 25.83 3.90 -45.83
CA THR A 542 25.68 5.18 -45.13
C THR A 542 25.74 5.05 -43.62
N GLU A 543 25.79 3.83 -43.07
CA GLU A 543 25.86 3.52 -41.64
C GLU A 543 26.89 2.41 -41.32
N PRO A 544 28.20 2.63 -41.57
CA PRO A 544 29.23 1.60 -41.46
C PRO A 544 29.49 1.09 -40.02
N GLY A 545 28.78 1.62 -39.01
CA GLY A 545 28.90 1.18 -37.62
C GLY A 545 28.23 -0.17 -37.33
N ASN A 546 27.31 -0.62 -38.18
CA ASN A 546 26.50 -1.82 -38.00
C ASN A 546 26.89 -2.98 -38.95
N ASP A 547 27.91 -2.78 -39.80
CA ASP A 547 28.24 -3.66 -40.93
C ASP A 547 29.06 -4.90 -40.53
N SER A 548 29.49 -5.01 -39.28
CA SER A 548 30.44 -6.02 -38.83
C SER A 548 30.14 -6.60 -37.45
N ALA A 549 30.47 -7.88 -37.28
CA ALA A 549 30.40 -8.59 -36.01
C ALA A 549 31.70 -9.39 -35.79
N THR A 550 32.09 -9.53 -34.52
CA THR A 550 33.26 -10.31 -34.11
C THR A 550 32.87 -11.30 -33.03
N ARG A 551 33.29 -12.56 -33.16
CA ARG A 551 33.06 -13.64 -32.21
C ARG A 551 34.40 -14.26 -31.80
N THR A 552 34.60 -14.41 -30.50
CA THR A 552 35.72 -15.18 -29.94
C THR A 552 35.25 -16.61 -29.67
N ILE A 553 36.05 -17.60 -30.05
CA ILE A 553 35.74 -19.03 -29.93
C ILE A 553 36.91 -19.72 -29.20
N SER A 554 36.64 -20.37 -28.06
CA SER A 554 37.61 -21.24 -27.38
C SER A 554 37.55 -22.65 -27.97
N ALA A 555 38.64 -23.11 -28.58
CA ALA A 555 38.79 -24.50 -29.00
C ALA A 555 39.51 -25.30 -27.90
N TYR A 556 38.92 -26.42 -27.45
CA TYR A 556 39.41 -27.19 -26.30
C TYR A 556 39.52 -28.71 -26.58
N GLU A 557 40.25 -29.42 -25.72
CA GLU A 557 40.26 -30.90 -25.67
C GLU A 557 39.23 -31.39 -24.64
N ALA A 558 38.72 -32.60 -24.82
CA ALA A 558 37.79 -33.19 -23.85
C ALA A 558 38.47 -33.47 -22.51
N TYR A 559 37.77 -33.17 -21.42
CA TYR A 559 38.20 -33.37 -20.04
C TYR A 559 38.10 -34.86 -19.65
N ASP A 560 38.89 -35.24 -18.66
CA ASP A 560 38.83 -36.57 -18.05
C ASP A 560 37.70 -36.64 -17.00
N PHE A 561 37.20 -37.85 -16.76
CA PHE A 561 36.27 -38.17 -15.68
C PHE A 561 37.04 -38.71 -14.44
N PRO A 562 36.72 -38.31 -13.21
CA PRO A 562 35.65 -37.41 -12.78
C PRO A 562 35.91 -35.94 -13.14
N PHE A 563 34.84 -35.18 -13.31
CA PHE A 563 34.87 -33.75 -13.67
C PHE A 563 34.35 -32.90 -12.51
N GLU A 564 35.06 -31.82 -12.20
CA GLU A 564 34.68 -30.82 -11.21
C GLU A 564 34.91 -29.41 -11.79
N ALA A 565 34.07 -28.46 -11.41
CA ALA A 565 34.22 -27.05 -11.76
C ALA A 565 33.78 -26.17 -10.58
N SER A 566 34.75 -25.47 -9.99
CA SER A 566 34.53 -24.42 -8.97
C SER A 566 34.44 -23.02 -9.58
N PHE A 567 34.68 -22.89 -10.90
CA PHE A 567 34.65 -21.63 -11.62
C PHE A 567 35.70 -20.59 -11.21
N GLU A 568 36.65 -20.96 -10.37
CA GLU A 568 37.71 -20.06 -9.94
C GLU A 568 38.67 -19.67 -11.09
N ALA A 569 39.35 -18.53 -10.94
CA ALA A 569 40.05 -17.87 -12.04
C ALA A 569 41.25 -18.64 -12.62
N ASP A 570 41.74 -19.68 -11.94
CA ASP A 570 42.77 -20.59 -12.42
C ASP A 570 42.23 -21.79 -13.21
N GLU A 571 40.92 -21.94 -13.30
CA GLU A 571 40.25 -22.90 -14.19
C GLU A 571 40.10 -22.36 -15.62
N GLN A 572 39.89 -23.27 -16.59
CA GLN A 572 39.68 -22.90 -17.99
C GLN A 572 38.19 -22.60 -18.26
N ASN A 573 37.66 -21.57 -17.59
CA ASN A 573 36.25 -21.21 -17.63
C ASN A 573 35.75 -20.85 -19.04
N ASP A 574 36.63 -20.33 -19.90
CA ASP A 574 36.32 -20.03 -21.31
C ASP A 574 35.91 -21.26 -22.14
N ASN A 575 36.08 -22.48 -21.62
CA ASN A 575 35.66 -23.72 -22.28
C ASN A 575 34.17 -24.05 -22.04
N TRP A 576 33.51 -23.41 -21.08
CA TRP A 576 32.07 -23.52 -20.88
C TRP A 576 31.32 -22.83 -22.01
N ILE A 577 30.26 -23.48 -22.47
CA ILE A 577 29.42 -22.96 -23.54
C ILE A 577 28.26 -22.21 -22.90
N THR A 578 28.14 -20.92 -23.21
CA THR A 578 26.98 -20.09 -22.88
C THR A 578 26.22 -19.80 -24.17
N TYR A 579 24.92 -20.05 -24.16
CA TYR A 579 24.07 -19.83 -25.33
C TYR A 579 22.85 -19.03 -24.94
N ASN A 580 22.85 -17.76 -25.37
CA ASN A 580 21.73 -16.86 -25.26
C ASN A 580 20.78 -17.07 -26.45
N ALA A 581 19.61 -17.65 -26.20
CA ALA A 581 18.74 -18.18 -27.26
C ALA A 581 17.97 -17.09 -28.02
N ASP A 582 17.60 -16.00 -27.35
CA ASP A 582 16.81 -14.90 -27.90
C ASP A 582 17.61 -13.59 -28.05
N SER A 583 18.89 -13.63 -27.68
CA SER A 583 19.83 -12.49 -27.68
C SER A 583 19.35 -11.32 -26.83
N ASP A 584 18.71 -11.62 -25.71
CA ASP A 584 18.31 -10.63 -24.73
C ASP A 584 19.48 -10.17 -23.81
N ILE A 585 19.15 -9.51 -22.70
CA ILE A 585 20.14 -9.00 -21.74
C ILE A 585 20.45 -9.97 -20.59
N LEU A 586 19.72 -11.08 -20.48
CA LEU A 586 19.92 -12.10 -19.45
C LEU A 586 20.69 -13.25 -20.09
N TYR A 587 21.84 -13.60 -19.55
CA TYR A 587 22.60 -14.72 -20.06
C TYR A 587 23.55 -15.23 -18.99
N TRP A 588 24.01 -16.46 -19.18
CA TRP A 588 25.02 -17.04 -18.33
C TRP A 588 26.36 -16.33 -18.49
N GLU A 589 26.93 -15.95 -17.37
CA GLU A 589 28.30 -15.46 -17.25
C GLU A 589 29.02 -16.25 -16.17
N ILE A 590 30.31 -16.53 -16.36
CA ILE A 590 31.17 -17.03 -15.29
C ILE A 590 31.95 -15.84 -14.76
N THR A 591 31.57 -15.35 -13.58
CA THR A 591 32.00 -14.03 -13.10
C THR A 591 32.14 -13.99 -11.58
N GLN A 592 32.72 -12.92 -11.07
CA GLN A 592 32.74 -12.65 -9.64
C GLN A 592 31.35 -12.28 -9.15
N VAL A 593 30.84 -13.02 -8.17
CA VAL A 593 29.52 -12.80 -7.56
C VAL A 593 29.69 -12.14 -6.19
N ILE A 594 30.19 -10.90 -6.20
CA ILE A 594 30.41 -10.08 -5.00
C ILE A 594 29.56 -8.82 -5.09
N ASP A 595 28.77 -8.52 -4.05
CA ASP A 595 28.06 -7.25 -3.89
C ASP A 595 28.42 -6.60 -2.55
N GLY A 596 29.03 -5.41 -2.61
CA GLY A 596 29.58 -4.72 -1.46
C GLY A 596 30.61 -5.56 -0.70
N ASN A 597 30.25 -5.99 0.52
CA ASN A 597 31.08 -6.83 1.39
C ASN A 597 30.61 -8.29 1.46
N ILE A 598 29.59 -8.67 0.67
CA ILE A 598 29.00 -10.02 0.68
C ILE A 598 29.55 -10.78 -0.53
N ASN A 599 30.11 -11.96 -0.26
CA ASN A 599 30.51 -12.92 -1.29
C ASN A 599 29.41 -13.96 -1.43
N TYR A 600 28.89 -14.09 -2.65
CA TYR A 600 27.81 -15.01 -3.00
C TYR A 600 28.33 -16.19 -3.83
N ALA A 601 29.63 -16.41 -3.89
CA ALA A 601 30.20 -17.67 -4.39
C ALA A 601 30.23 -18.69 -3.24
N LYS A 602 30.06 -19.96 -3.58
CA LYS A 602 29.91 -21.06 -2.61
C LYS A 602 31.25 -21.34 -1.96
N ASP A 603 32.29 -21.30 -2.79
CA ASP A 603 33.69 -21.21 -2.45
C ASP A 603 34.35 -20.11 -3.30
N GLY A 604 35.59 -19.75 -2.99
CA GLY A 604 36.30 -18.76 -3.81
C GLY A 604 35.59 -17.40 -3.95
N VAL A 605 35.51 -16.88 -5.17
CA VAL A 605 34.85 -15.60 -5.51
C VAL A 605 34.07 -15.61 -6.82
N GLN A 606 34.20 -16.66 -7.64
CA GLN A 606 33.54 -16.77 -8.93
C GLN A 606 32.50 -17.88 -8.93
N ALA A 607 31.47 -17.72 -9.74
CA ALA A 607 30.44 -18.72 -9.96
C ALA A 607 29.84 -18.53 -11.37
N ALA A 608 29.12 -19.54 -11.86
CA ALA A 608 28.24 -19.34 -12.99
C ALA A 608 26.99 -18.57 -12.52
N TYR A 609 26.74 -17.42 -13.14
CA TYR A 609 25.75 -16.46 -12.70
C TYR A 609 24.86 -16.03 -13.87
N MET A 610 23.60 -15.83 -13.55
CA MET A 610 22.60 -15.26 -14.44
C MET A 610 21.81 -14.22 -13.66
N SER A 611 21.73 -13.00 -14.17
CA SER A 611 20.90 -11.93 -13.61
C SER A 611 19.42 -12.19 -13.81
N SER A 612 18.57 -11.42 -13.12
CA SER A 612 17.12 -11.42 -13.32
C SER A 612 16.63 -9.99 -13.58
N ALA A 613 15.67 -9.85 -14.48
CA ALA A 613 15.00 -8.60 -14.83
C ALA A 613 13.48 -8.81 -14.91
N SER A 614 12.72 -7.83 -14.42
CA SER A 614 11.26 -7.90 -14.37
C SER A 614 10.68 -8.06 -15.78
N GLY A 615 9.86 -9.10 -15.97
CA GLY A 615 9.15 -9.35 -17.24
C GLY A 615 10.01 -10.01 -18.33
N ILE A 616 11.24 -10.39 -18.02
CA ILE A 616 12.10 -11.17 -18.92
C ILE A 616 12.19 -12.60 -18.38
N GLU A 617 11.83 -13.58 -19.20
CA GLU A 617 11.93 -14.98 -18.86
C GLU A 617 13.34 -15.49 -19.12
N HIS A 618 13.84 -16.27 -18.20
CA HIS A 618 15.04 -17.08 -18.37
C HIS A 618 14.79 -18.12 -19.49
N ASN A 619 15.73 -18.27 -20.43
CA ASN A 619 15.60 -19.29 -21.49
C ASN A 619 16.96 -19.75 -22.09
N ASP A 620 18.05 -19.57 -21.35
CA ASP A 620 19.41 -19.79 -21.84
C ASP A 620 20.01 -21.10 -21.39
N TRP A 621 21.16 -21.42 -21.98
CA TRP A 621 21.91 -22.64 -21.70
C TRP A 621 23.30 -22.35 -21.15
N LEU A 622 23.67 -23.08 -20.10
CA LEU A 622 25.03 -23.26 -19.64
C LEU A 622 25.41 -24.73 -19.85
N ILE A 623 26.42 -24.99 -20.68
CA ILE A 623 26.82 -26.35 -21.06
C ILE A 623 28.31 -26.53 -20.74
N SER A 624 28.64 -27.62 -20.05
CA SER A 624 30.01 -27.95 -19.69
C SER A 624 30.90 -28.13 -20.93
N PRO A 625 32.23 -28.11 -20.77
CA PRO A 625 33.12 -28.71 -21.76
C PRO A 625 32.78 -30.19 -22.00
N ALA A 626 33.27 -30.74 -23.10
CA ALA A 626 33.19 -32.17 -23.40
C ALA A 626 33.94 -32.99 -22.33
N ILE A 627 33.31 -34.04 -21.80
CA ILE A 627 33.86 -34.91 -20.74
C ILE A 627 33.89 -36.36 -21.22
N ASN A 628 35.05 -37.00 -21.18
CA ASN A 628 35.20 -38.43 -21.50
C ASN A 628 34.84 -39.28 -20.29
N ALA A 629 33.64 -39.86 -20.30
CA ALA A 629 33.11 -40.66 -19.20
C ALA A 629 33.02 -42.15 -19.59
N SER A 630 33.20 -43.04 -18.60
CA SER A 630 33.14 -44.50 -18.79
C SER A 630 31.76 -45.06 -18.39
N GLU A 631 31.36 -46.18 -18.98
CA GLU A 631 30.11 -46.87 -18.66
C GLU A 631 29.96 -47.15 -17.15
N GLY A 632 28.78 -46.84 -16.60
CA GLY A 632 28.40 -47.20 -15.23
C GLY A 632 27.69 -46.09 -14.46
N LYS A 633 27.46 -46.35 -13.17
CA LYS A 633 26.80 -45.41 -12.25
C LYS A 633 27.69 -44.22 -11.95
N ALA A 634 27.11 -43.04 -12.00
CA ALA A 634 27.73 -41.77 -11.63
C ALA A 634 26.68 -40.87 -10.96
N ARG A 635 27.09 -39.66 -10.59
CA ARG A 635 26.22 -38.63 -10.06
C ARG A 635 26.58 -37.27 -10.65
N ILE A 636 25.60 -36.38 -10.72
CA ILE A 636 25.82 -34.96 -10.94
C ILE A 636 25.35 -34.22 -9.69
N SER A 637 26.20 -33.37 -9.12
CA SER A 637 25.86 -32.50 -7.98
C SER A 637 26.40 -31.09 -8.18
N PHE A 638 25.75 -30.10 -7.61
CA PHE A 638 26.16 -28.69 -7.68
C PHE A 638 25.49 -27.91 -6.55
N TYR A 639 25.95 -26.70 -6.27
CA TYR A 639 25.27 -25.77 -5.35
C TYR A 639 24.56 -24.67 -6.13
N TYR A 640 23.41 -24.26 -5.62
CA TYR A 640 22.66 -23.15 -6.20
C TYR A 640 22.03 -22.24 -5.13
N THR A 641 21.92 -20.95 -5.44
CA THR A 641 21.30 -19.92 -4.59
C THR A 641 20.80 -18.75 -5.44
N THR A 642 19.98 -17.87 -4.84
CA THR A 642 19.63 -16.55 -5.40
C THR A 642 20.01 -15.45 -4.40
N ARG A 643 20.21 -14.22 -4.88
CA ARG A 643 20.45 -13.03 -4.06
C ARG A 643 19.18 -12.24 -3.78
N MET A 644 18.10 -12.50 -4.51
CA MET A 644 16.89 -11.69 -4.49
C MET A 644 15.63 -12.50 -4.19
N SER A 645 14.72 -11.88 -3.43
CA SER A 645 13.37 -12.38 -3.18
C SER A 645 12.41 -11.80 -4.21
N SER A 646 11.39 -12.57 -4.62
CA SER A 646 10.36 -12.09 -5.54
C SER A 646 9.26 -11.33 -4.78
N SER A 647 8.79 -10.19 -5.33
CA SER A 647 7.73 -9.39 -4.68
C SER A 647 6.33 -10.01 -4.77
N SER A 648 6.16 -11.02 -5.62
CA SER A 648 4.90 -11.68 -5.96
C SER A 648 4.70 -13.01 -5.24
N GLY A 649 5.75 -13.63 -4.67
CA GLY A 649 5.70 -14.91 -3.95
C GLY A 649 5.38 -16.15 -4.79
N ASP A 650 4.83 -15.97 -6.00
CA ASP A 650 4.46 -17.02 -6.95
C ASP A 650 5.43 -17.13 -8.16
N ASP A 651 6.35 -16.17 -8.33
CA ASP A 651 7.39 -16.23 -9.37
C ASP A 651 8.55 -17.11 -8.91
N GLY A 652 8.92 -18.11 -9.71
CA GLY A 652 10.03 -19.03 -9.45
C GLY A 652 10.84 -19.30 -10.71
N CYS A 653 12.16 -19.36 -10.58
CA CYS A 653 13.05 -19.76 -11.65
C CYS A 653 13.44 -21.24 -11.48
N ASN A 654 13.45 -22.03 -12.55
CA ASN A 654 13.89 -23.42 -12.51
C ASN A 654 15.23 -23.60 -13.19
N ILE A 655 16.05 -24.48 -12.63
CA ILE A 655 17.25 -25.04 -13.25
C ILE A 655 16.92 -26.47 -13.69
N LYS A 656 16.96 -26.74 -15.00
CA LYS A 656 16.77 -28.05 -15.59
C LYS A 656 18.12 -28.65 -15.95
N LEU A 657 18.43 -29.83 -15.39
CA LEU A 657 19.69 -30.52 -15.59
C LEU A 657 19.58 -31.58 -16.69
N TYR A 658 20.57 -31.66 -17.57
CA TYR A 658 20.67 -32.66 -18.64
C TYR A 658 22.07 -33.29 -18.69
N LEU A 659 22.12 -34.52 -19.21
CA LEU A 659 23.35 -35.18 -19.65
C LEU A 659 23.20 -35.53 -21.13
N ALA A 660 24.05 -34.94 -21.98
CA ALA A 660 23.94 -35.03 -23.43
C ALA A 660 25.24 -35.54 -24.09
N THR A 661 25.14 -36.01 -25.33
CA THR A 661 26.30 -36.41 -26.16
C THR A 661 26.60 -35.39 -27.27
N THR A 662 26.03 -34.19 -27.17
CA THR A 662 26.12 -33.09 -28.14
C THR A 662 26.14 -31.78 -27.37
N ASP A 663 26.83 -30.77 -27.90
CA ASP A 663 26.89 -29.40 -27.39
C ASP A 663 25.76 -28.50 -27.95
N ASN A 664 25.00 -28.98 -28.94
CA ASN A 664 23.90 -28.24 -29.56
C ASN A 664 22.63 -28.18 -28.66
N PRO A 665 22.23 -27.00 -28.15
CA PRO A 665 21.04 -26.81 -27.30
C PRO A 665 19.73 -27.29 -27.94
N ASP A 666 19.55 -27.14 -29.26
CA ASP A 666 18.35 -27.59 -29.98
C ASP A 666 18.21 -29.12 -29.97
N GLU A 667 19.32 -29.84 -29.90
CA GLU A 667 19.30 -31.30 -29.77
C GLU A 667 19.17 -31.75 -28.32
N ILE A 668 19.77 -31.01 -27.37
CA ILE A 668 19.65 -31.30 -25.93
C ILE A 668 18.20 -31.12 -25.46
N SER A 669 17.56 -30.02 -25.87
CA SER A 669 16.17 -29.66 -25.51
C SER A 669 15.10 -30.66 -25.95
N LYS A 670 15.43 -31.57 -26.88
CA LYS A 670 14.53 -32.67 -27.29
C LYS A 670 14.48 -33.81 -26.27
N GLY A 671 15.45 -33.89 -25.36
CA GLY A 671 15.48 -34.83 -24.25
C GLY A 671 14.67 -34.34 -23.06
N GLU A 672 14.35 -35.25 -22.14
CA GLU A 672 13.77 -34.89 -20.84
C GLU A 672 14.90 -34.54 -19.85
N PRO A 673 14.71 -33.53 -18.97
CA PRO A 673 15.69 -33.22 -17.93
C PRO A 673 15.82 -34.36 -16.93
N LEU A 674 17.04 -34.58 -16.44
CA LEU A 674 17.36 -35.51 -15.37
C LEU A 674 16.72 -35.09 -14.03
N ALA A 675 16.66 -33.77 -13.79
CA ALA A 675 16.08 -33.17 -12.60
C ALA A 675 15.72 -31.70 -12.88
N VAL A 676 14.78 -31.18 -12.10
CA VAL A 676 14.37 -29.77 -12.11
C VAL A 676 14.49 -29.23 -10.69
N PHE A 677 15.22 -28.13 -10.52
CA PHE A 677 15.44 -27.48 -9.23
C PHE A 677 14.84 -26.09 -9.27
N THR A 678 13.85 -25.81 -8.42
CA THR A 678 13.18 -24.51 -8.36
C THR A 678 13.86 -23.62 -7.32
N LEU A 679 14.14 -22.38 -7.70
CA LEU A 679 14.51 -21.31 -6.79
C LEU A 679 13.24 -20.62 -6.28
N THR A 680 13.18 -20.44 -4.97
CA THR A 680 12.15 -19.70 -4.25
C THR A 680 12.81 -18.73 -3.27
N ASP A 681 12.01 -17.94 -2.56
CA ASP A 681 12.50 -17.07 -1.48
C ASP A 681 13.26 -17.81 -0.37
N GLU A 682 13.04 -19.13 -0.20
CA GLU A 682 13.80 -19.95 0.76
C GLU A 682 15.27 -20.14 0.34
N ASN A 683 15.60 -19.85 -0.92
CA ASN A 683 16.95 -19.94 -1.48
C ASN A 683 17.72 -18.62 -1.40
N VAL A 684 17.13 -17.56 -0.85
CA VAL A 684 17.79 -16.25 -0.76
C VAL A 684 18.96 -16.32 0.21
N LEU A 685 20.18 -16.27 -0.32
CA LEU A 685 21.44 -16.41 0.42
C LEU A 685 21.60 -17.74 1.16
N VAL A 686 20.82 -18.75 0.76
CA VAL A 686 20.83 -20.07 1.38
C VAL A 686 21.08 -21.08 0.27
N TYR A 687 22.32 -21.56 0.22
CA TYR A 687 22.70 -22.61 -0.72
C TYR A 687 21.91 -23.88 -0.50
N LYS A 688 21.40 -24.41 -1.61
CA LYS A 688 20.92 -25.79 -1.71
C LYS A 688 21.84 -26.58 -2.63
N GLN A 689 21.89 -27.89 -2.40
CA GLN A 689 22.61 -28.79 -3.27
C GLN A 689 21.64 -29.39 -4.29
N GLY A 690 21.89 -29.16 -5.57
CA GLY A 690 21.28 -29.93 -6.65
C GLY A 690 21.97 -31.29 -6.75
N TYR A 691 21.18 -32.36 -6.94
CA TYR A 691 21.69 -33.72 -7.07
C TYR A 691 20.83 -34.54 -8.04
N SER A 692 21.49 -35.35 -8.88
CA SER A 692 20.84 -36.36 -9.71
C SER A 692 21.74 -37.60 -9.88
N PRO A 693 21.26 -38.82 -9.60
CA PRO A 693 21.96 -40.05 -9.95
C PRO A 693 21.85 -40.30 -11.45
N VAL A 694 22.96 -40.66 -12.09
CA VAL A 694 23.00 -40.89 -13.55
C VAL A 694 23.64 -42.24 -13.88
N GLU A 695 23.19 -42.86 -14.96
CA GLU A 695 23.80 -44.07 -15.52
C GLU A 695 24.41 -43.71 -16.88
N ILE A 696 25.73 -43.82 -16.99
CA ILE A 696 26.46 -43.59 -18.25
C ILE A 696 26.30 -44.86 -19.10
N PRO A 697 25.60 -44.80 -20.25
CA PRO A 697 25.20 -46.00 -20.99
C PRO A 697 26.35 -46.69 -21.74
N ALA A 698 27.42 -45.97 -22.07
CA ALA A 698 28.61 -46.48 -22.74
C ALA A 698 29.78 -45.50 -22.60
N ASP A 699 31.01 -46.00 -22.75
CA ASP A 699 32.20 -45.16 -22.87
C ASP A 699 32.02 -44.14 -24.02
N GLY A 700 32.20 -42.86 -23.72
CA GLY A 700 31.96 -41.80 -24.70
C GLY A 700 32.19 -40.40 -24.15
N THR A 701 31.92 -39.42 -25.01
CA THR A 701 31.99 -38.00 -24.69
C THR A 701 30.61 -37.48 -24.33
N TYR A 702 30.50 -36.83 -23.17
CA TYR A 702 29.26 -36.31 -22.60
C TYR A 702 29.42 -34.84 -22.19
N TYR A 703 28.28 -34.17 -22.04
CA TYR A 703 28.14 -32.78 -21.63
C TYR A 703 27.10 -32.71 -20.50
N VAL A 704 27.44 -32.00 -19.43
CA VAL A 704 26.48 -31.62 -18.38
C VAL A 704 25.89 -30.27 -18.78
N ALA A 705 24.58 -30.18 -18.93
CA ALA A 705 23.91 -28.98 -19.43
C ALA A 705 22.82 -28.52 -18.46
N PHE A 706 22.74 -27.21 -18.28
CA PHE A 706 21.75 -26.52 -17.48
C PHE A 706 20.94 -25.60 -18.38
N TYR A 707 19.62 -25.71 -18.30
CA TYR A 707 18.69 -24.80 -18.93
C TYR A 707 17.81 -24.17 -17.87
N ASN A 708 17.59 -22.87 -17.97
CA ASN A 708 16.77 -22.12 -17.04
C ASN A 708 15.44 -21.69 -17.66
N ASP A 709 14.38 -21.69 -16.85
CA ASP A 709 13.12 -21.03 -17.19
C ASP A 709 12.46 -20.35 -15.99
N GLY A 710 11.40 -19.57 -16.25
CA GLY A 710 10.74 -18.74 -15.24
C GLY A 710 11.36 -17.35 -15.12
N MET A 711 11.04 -16.63 -14.06
CA MET A 711 11.49 -15.26 -13.85
C MET A 711 11.58 -14.94 -12.34
N GLY A 712 12.08 -13.74 -12.01
CA GLY A 712 11.97 -13.18 -10.66
C GLY A 712 13.13 -13.47 -9.70
N HIS A 713 14.01 -14.42 -10.05
CA HIS A 713 15.20 -14.75 -9.26
C HIS A 713 16.43 -14.82 -10.16
N ASP A 714 17.51 -14.17 -9.74
CA ASP A 714 18.83 -14.44 -10.32
C ASP A 714 19.30 -15.84 -9.93
N ILE A 715 20.19 -16.43 -10.73
CA ILE A 715 20.71 -17.78 -10.49
C ILE A 715 22.21 -17.70 -10.25
N ILE A 716 22.67 -18.32 -9.18
CA ILE A 716 24.07 -18.62 -8.94
C ILE A 716 24.22 -20.13 -8.88
N LEU A 717 25.06 -20.68 -9.75
CA LEU A 717 25.47 -22.08 -9.78
C LEU A 717 26.95 -22.19 -9.48
N ASP A 718 27.30 -23.15 -8.63
CA ASP A 718 28.68 -23.32 -8.20
C ASP A 718 29.01 -24.79 -7.89
N ASP A 719 30.30 -25.11 -7.76
CA ASP A 719 30.78 -26.39 -7.23
C ASP A 719 30.22 -27.61 -8.00
N ILE A 720 30.21 -27.55 -9.34
CA ILE A 720 29.62 -28.59 -10.20
C ILE A 720 30.51 -29.82 -10.22
N ARG A 721 29.95 -31.01 -9.98
CA ARG A 721 30.66 -32.30 -9.95
C ARG A 721 29.93 -33.34 -10.78
N PHE A 722 30.68 -34.07 -11.60
CA PHE A 722 30.24 -35.25 -12.33
C PHE A 722 31.24 -36.39 -12.06
N ASP A 723 30.89 -37.26 -11.11
CA ASP A 723 31.82 -38.23 -10.51
C ASP A 723 31.15 -39.57 -10.10
N GLN A 724 31.86 -40.42 -9.34
CA GLN A 724 31.34 -41.67 -8.74
C GLN A 724 31.45 -41.70 -7.21
N SER A 725 31.42 -40.54 -6.58
CA SER A 725 31.70 -40.40 -5.15
C SER A 725 30.52 -40.84 -4.28
N GLU A 726 30.79 -41.00 -2.99
CA GLU A 726 29.83 -41.35 -1.94
C GLU A 726 29.52 -40.09 -1.10
N ASP A 727 28.27 -39.86 -0.70
CA ASP A 727 27.85 -38.58 -0.07
C ASP A 727 26.52 -38.72 0.66
N LEU A 728 26.45 -38.24 1.90
CA LEU A 728 25.22 -38.06 2.67
C LEU A 728 24.94 -36.58 2.85
N SER A 729 23.67 -36.22 2.73
CA SER A 729 23.22 -34.85 2.88
C SER A 729 22.09 -34.75 3.89
N ILE A 730 21.96 -33.60 4.55
CA ILE A 730 20.80 -33.27 5.37
C ILE A 730 19.87 -32.38 4.57
N LEU A 731 18.65 -32.87 4.28
CA LEU A 731 17.63 -32.10 3.56
C LEU A 731 16.86 -31.15 4.49
N SER A 732 16.60 -31.60 5.73
CA SER A 732 15.87 -30.83 6.73
C SER A 732 16.17 -31.31 8.15
N ALA A 733 15.95 -30.45 9.15
CA ALA A 733 15.94 -30.83 10.56
C ALA A 733 14.87 -30.06 11.34
N SER A 734 14.26 -30.73 12.32
CA SER A 734 13.22 -30.17 13.17
C SER A 734 13.33 -30.66 14.62
N ASN A 735 12.67 -29.96 15.52
CA ASN A 735 12.57 -30.30 16.93
C ASN A 735 11.09 -30.28 17.38
N SER A 736 10.77 -30.96 18.49
CA SER A 736 9.39 -31.04 18.99
C SER A 736 8.96 -29.85 19.84
N SER A 737 9.91 -29.04 20.33
CA SER A 737 9.67 -27.91 21.22
C SER A 737 9.77 -26.57 20.50
N VAL A 738 8.82 -25.69 20.79
CA VAL A 738 8.87 -24.25 20.48
C VAL A 738 9.06 -23.45 21.77
N SER A 739 9.33 -22.15 21.67
CA SER A 739 9.47 -21.29 22.84
C SER A 739 8.22 -21.35 23.72
N GLY A 740 8.37 -21.49 25.03
CA GLY A 740 7.25 -21.69 25.93
C GLY A 740 7.65 -21.91 27.39
N PHE A 741 6.68 -22.23 28.23
CA PHE A 741 6.85 -22.39 29.68
C PHE A 741 6.77 -23.86 30.08
N ASN A 742 7.48 -24.21 31.16
CA ASN A 742 7.41 -25.55 31.76
C ASN A 742 7.71 -26.69 30.76
N LEU A 743 8.57 -26.43 29.77
CA LEU A 743 9.06 -27.43 28.83
C LEU A 743 9.88 -28.49 29.59
N THR A 744 9.99 -29.70 29.05
CA THR A 744 10.70 -30.79 29.74
C THR A 744 11.62 -31.56 28.80
N GLU A 745 11.07 -32.20 27.78
CA GLU A 745 11.85 -32.98 26.80
C GLU A 745 11.63 -32.46 25.39
N ASN A 746 12.70 -32.45 24.59
CA ASN A 746 12.68 -32.10 23.17
C ASN A 746 13.24 -33.26 22.32
N THR A 747 12.50 -33.66 21.29
CA THR A 747 12.91 -34.69 20.32
C THR A 747 13.50 -34.01 19.09
N VAL A 748 14.70 -34.41 18.68
CA VAL A 748 15.35 -33.93 17.45
C VAL A 748 15.09 -34.92 16.32
N THR A 749 14.72 -34.41 15.15
CA THR A 749 14.49 -35.21 13.93
C THR A 749 15.23 -34.57 12.76
N MET A 750 15.81 -35.38 11.89
CA MET A 750 16.49 -34.93 10.67
C MET A 750 16.11 -35.82 9.49
N GLU A 751 16.15 -35.25 8.28
CA GLU A 751 16.00 -35.98 7.04
C GLU A 751 17.35 -36.11 6.35
N ILE A 752 17.83 -37.35 6.21
CA ILE A 752 19.13 -37.69 5.64
C ILE A 752 18.91 -38.26 4.25
N SER A 753 19.59 -37.73 3.24
CA SER A 753 19.55 -38.19 1.84
C SER A 753 20.89 -38.80 1.44
N ASN A 754 20.85 -39.81 0.56
CA ASN A 754 22.06 -40.38 -0.03
C ASN A 754 22.30 -39.78 -1.42
N HIS A 755 23.26 -38.87 -1.51
CA HIS A 755 23.72 -38.23 -2.75
C HIS A 755 24.96 -38.94 -3.35
N GLY A 756 25.27 -40.15 -2.90
CA GLY A 756 26.32 -41.00 -3.45
C GLY A 756 25.86 -41.85 -4.65
N THR A 757 26.68 -42.83 -5.03
CA THR A 757 26.37 -43.78 -6.12
C THR A 757 26.04 -45.20 -5.65
N THR A 758 26.28 -45.52 -4.37
CA THR A 758 25.91 -46.81 -3.78
C THR A 758 25.04 -46.66 -2.53
N ALA A 759 24.38 -47.74 -2.11
CA ALA A 759 23.51 -47.69 -0.94
C ALA A 759 24.32 -47.61 0.36
N GLN A 760 23.97 -46.69 1.26
CA GLN A 760 24.72 -46.40 2.47
C GLN A 760 23.96 -46.78 3.74
N SER A 761 24.67 -47.30 4.75
CA SER A 761 24.16 -47.67 6.07
C SER A 761 25.30 -47.74 7.09
N GLY A 762 24.99 -47.74 8.38
CA GLY A 762 25.97 -47.85 9.47
C GLY A 762 26.72 -46.55 9.78
N PHE A 763 26.32 -45.44 9.17
CA PHE A 763 26.86 -44.10 9.40
C PHE A 763 26.31 -43.49 10.71
N LYS A 764 26.86 -42.34 11.10
CA LYS A 764 26.52 -41.66 12.36
C LYS A 764 25.64 -40.45 12.12
N ALA A 765 24.56 -40.32 12.88
CA ALA A 765 23.80 -39.09 13.03
C ALA A 765 24.11 -38.50 14.41
N THR A 766 24.33 -37.19 14.48
CA THR A 766 24.63 -36.50 15.74
C THR A 766 23.78 -35.26 15.95
N TYR A 767 23.55 -34.90 17.22
CA TYR A 767 23.08 -33.56 17.59
C TYR A 767 23.90 -33.00 18.75
N SER A 768 24.03 -31.68 18.82
CA SER A 768 24.59 -30.95 19.96
C SER A 768 23.65 -29.82 20.38
N VAL A 769 23.72 -29.46 21.66
CA VAL A 769 22.88 -28.41 22.26
C VAL A 769 23.79 -27.32 22.79
N ASN A 770 23.58 -26.07 22.35
CA ASN A 770 24.36 -24.89 22.74
C ASN A 770 25.89 -25.08 22.59
N GLY A 771 26.31 -25.77 21.52
CA GLY A 771 27.72 -26.08 21.26
C GLY A 771 28.36 -27.10 22.24
N GLY A 772 27.54 -27.79 23.04
CA GLY A 772 27.97 -28.82 23.99
C GLY A 772 28.45 -30.12 23.33
N ALA A 773 28.68 -31.15 24.15
CA ALA A 773 29.09 -32.47 23.65
C ALA A 773 28.01 -33.08 22.76
N ALA A 774 28.40 -33.60 21.60
CA ALA A 774 27.47 -34.23 20.66
C ALA A 774 26.95 -35.57 21.19
N VAL A 775 25.66 -35.80 21.01
CA VAL A 775 25.01 -37.10 21.16
C VAL A 775 25.05 -37.79 19.81
N GLU A 776 25.56 -39.02 19.78
CA GLU A 776 25.76 -39.81 18.56
C GLU A 776 24.87 -41.06 18.57
N GLU A 777 24.16 -41.29 17.47
CA GLU A 777 23.45 -42.54 17.20
C GLU A 777 23.88 -43.14 15.86
N THR A 778 23.84 -44.47 15.75
CA THR A 778 24.25 -45.18 14.52
C THR A 778 23.02 -45.55 13.72
N VAL A 779 22.93 -45.05 12.49
CA VAL A 779 21.82 -45.32 11.58
C VAL A 779 22.08 -46.63 10.84
N GLN A 780 21.29 -47.67 11.11
CA GLN A 780 21.48 -49.01 10.53
C GLN A 780 20.63 -49.23 9.27
N GLN A 781 19.64 -48.37 9.05
CA GLN A 781 18.80 -48.37 7.87
C GLN A 781 19.65 -48.05 6.63
N SER A 782 19.41 -48.79 5.55
CA SER A 782 20.07 -48.54 4.27
C SER A 782 19.29 -47.53 3.46
N ILE A 783 20.00 -46.52 2.95
CA ILE A 783 19.46 -45.49 2.05
C ILE A 783 20.05 -45.74 0.66
N ALA A 784 19.21 -45.95 -0.35
CA ALA A 784 19.67 -46.09 -1.74
C ALA A 784 20.00 -44.70 -2.34
N PRO A 785 20.85 -44.62 -3.40
CA PRO A 785 21.13 -43.36 -4.08
C PRO A 785 19.84 -42.63 -4.51
N GLY A 786 19.72 -41.34 -4.17
CA GLY A 786 18.56 -40.50 -4.41
C GLY A 786 17.36 -40.70 -3.48
N GLU A 787 17.44 -41.61 -2.51
CA GLU A 787 16.41 -41.78 -1.48
C GLU A 787 16.76 -41.01 -0.20
N SER A 788 15.75 -40.69 0.61
CA SER A 788 15.91 -40.06 1.93
C SER A 788 15.36 -40.93 3.08
N LEU A 789 15.80 -40.63 4.30
CA LEU A 789 15.38 -41.25 5.54
C LEU A 789 15.13 -40.18 6.61
N GLN A 790 13.91 -40.13 7.13
CA GLN A 790 13.63 -39.38 8.36
C GLN A 790 14.12 -40.17 9.58
N TYR A 791 15.05 -39.57 10.33
CA TYR A 791 15.66 -40.14 11.53
C TYR A 791 15.32 -39.30 12.77
N SER A 792 14.61 -39.89 13.73
CA SER A 792 14.35 -39.29 15.04
C SER A 792 15.28 -39.90 16.09
N PHE A 793 16.01 -39.06 16.80
CA PHE A 793 16.92 -39.50 17.86
C PHE A 793 16.15 -40.13 19.02
N SER A 794 16.66 -41.26 19.52
CA SER A 794 16.07 -41.95 20.68
C SER A 794 16.40 -41.25 22.00
N ASN A 795 17.57 -40.62 22.08
CA ASN A 795 17.94 -39.74 23.17
C ASN A 795 17.29 -38.35 22.98
N LYS A 796 16.51 -37.93 23.97
CA LYS A 796 15.87 -36.61 23.97
C LYS A 796 16.73 -35.57 24.66
N VAL A 797 16.56 -34.30 24.27
CA VAL A 797 17.17 -33.15 24.93
C VAL A 797 16.33 -32.76 26.15
N ASP A 798 16.96 -32.60 27.31
CA ASP A 798 16.34 -32.01 28.51
C ASP A 798 16.33 -30.48 28.36
N VAL A 799 15.13 -29.90 28.32
CA VAL A 799 14.88 -28.44 28.19
C VAL A 799 14.12 -27.88 29.39
N SER A 800 14.16 -28.60 30.52
CA SER A 800 13.45 -28.24 31.76
C SER A 800 14.03 -27.04 32.49
N VAL A 801 15.28 -26.67 32.20
CA VAL A 801 15.90 -25.46 32.76
C VAL A 801 15.56 -24.27 31.87
N PRO A 802 15.05 -23.16 32.42
CA PRO A 802 14.83 -21.96 31.63
C PRO A 802 16.10 -21.44 30.95
N GLY A 803 15.98 -21.05 29.69
CA GLY A 803 17.10 -20.60 28.84
C GLY A 803 16.82 -20.80 27.35
N THR A 804 17.69 -20.23 26.52
CA THR A 804 17.66 -20.38 25.06
C THR A 804 18.45 -21.61 24.63
N TYR A 805 17.88 -22.38 23.70
CA TYR A 805 18.42 -23.61 23.18
C TYR A 805 18.62 -23.49 21.67
N GLN A 806 19.88 -23.63 21.24
CA GLN A 806 20.29 -23.80 19.85
C GLN A 806 20.72 -25.26 19.65
N ILE A 807 20.18 -25.90 18.63
CA ILE A 807 20.47 -27.30 18.31
C ILE A 807 21.13 -27.38 16.94
N SER A 808 22.26 -28.05 16.85
CA SER A 808 22.91 -28.37 15.58
C SER A 808 22.95 -29.88 15.39
N VAL A 809 22.63 -30.34 14.20
CA VAL A 809 22.68 -31.75 13.80
C VAL A 809 23.75 -31.95 12.72
N SER A 810 24.31 -33.16 12.66
CA SER A 810 25.19 -33.56 11.58
C SER A 810 25.06 -35.04 11.22
N VAL A 811 25.48 -35.40 10.00
CA VAL A 811 25.66 -36.78 9.57
C VAL A 811 27.12 -37.01 9.19
N VAL A 812 27.66 -38.20 9.50
CA VAL A 812 29.08 -38.55 9.30
C VAL A 812 29.21 -39.95 8.73
N ALA A 813 29.83 -40.05 7.56
CA ALA A 813 30.21 -41.30 6.88
C ALA A 813 31.71 -41.33 6.51
N ASP A 814 32.30 -42.53 6.42
CA ASP A 814 33.76 -42.71 6.25
C ASP A 814 34.30 -42.24 4.88
N ASN A 815 33.46 -42.18 3.84
CA ASN A 815 33.84 -41.81 2.46
C ASN A 815 32.96 -40.69 1.89
N ASP A 816 32.49 -39.80 2.76
CA ASP A 816 31.65 -38.68 2.33
C ASP A 816 32.48 -37.64 1.55
N ALA A 817 32.03 -37.30 0.34
CA ALA A 817 32.70 -36.40 -0.56
C ALA A 817 32.38 -34.92 -0.36
N ASP A 818 31.33 -34.58 0.40
CA ASP A 818 30.91 -33.19 0.60
C ASP A 818 30.60 -32.91 2.07
N THR A 819 31.57 -32.38 2.82
CA THR A 819 31.33 -32.08 4.25
C THR A 819 30.38 -30.89 4.51
N TYR A 820 30.00 -30.12 3.49
CA TYR A 820 29.17 -28.92 3.69
C TYR A 820 27.71 -29.27 3.93
N ASN A 821 27.15 -30.17 3.12
CA ASN A 821 25.75 -30.62 3.21
C ASN A 821 25.46 -31.52 4.44
N ASN A 822 26.50 -31.83 5.22
CA ASN A 822 26.48 -32.75 6.35
C ASN A 822 26.05 -32.10 7.67
N ASN A 823 25.78 -30.79 7.70
CA ASN A 823 25.50 -30.04 8.92
C ASN A 823 24.23 -29.17 8.78
N TRP A 824 23.44 -29.07 9.85
CA TRP A 824 22.26 -28.20 9.90
C TRP A 824 22.09 -27.61 11.30
N THR A 825 21.79 -26.32 11.41
CA THR A 825 21.46 -25.66 12.69
C THR A 825 19.99 -25.26 12.71
N LEU A 826 19.26 -25.72 13.72
CA LEU A 826 17.86 -25.41 13.92
C LEU A 826 17.68 -23.99 14.48
N PRO A 827 16.52 -23.35 14.24
CA PRO A 827 16.16 -22.10 14.91
C PRO A 827 16.22 -22.23 16.44
N GLU A 828 16.59 -21.14 17.10
CA GLU A 828 16.61 -21.07 18.55
C GLU A 828 15.19 -21.05 19.13
N PHE A 829 15.02 -21.65 20.30
CA PHE A 829 13.80 -21.53 21.10
C PHE A 829 14.14 -21.36 22.58
N THR A 830 13.21 -20.76 23.33
CA THR A 830 13.43 -20.40 24.74
C THR A 830 12.45 -21.13 25.65
N SER A 831 12.98 -21.83 26.65
CA SER A 831 12.21 -22.30 27.80
C SER A 831 12.14 -21.14 28.80
N TYR A 832 10.99 -20.51 28.97
CA TYR A 832 10.81 -19.34 29.83
C TYR A 832 10.66 -19.73 31.30
N ALA A 833 11.17 -18.89 32.20
CA ALA A 833 10.88 -19.01 33.63
C ALA A 833 9.47 -18.48 33.94
N ASN A 834 8.76 -19.10 34.90
CA ASN A 834 7.49 -18.58 35.35
C ASN A 834 7.70 -17.25 36.11
N ALA A 835 6.83 -16.27 35.87
CA ALA A 835 6.85 -15.01 36.59
C ALA A 835 6.36 -15.19 38.04
N GLY A 836 6.92 -14.41 38.98
CA GLY A 836 6.46 -14.36 40.37
C GLY A 836 5.56 -13.15 40.65
N LEU A 837 5.19 -12.96 41.91
CA LEU A 837 4.50 -11.75 42.39
C LEU A 837 5.48 -10.75 43.05
N PRO A 838 5.28 -9.43 42.89
CA PRO A 838 4.23 -8.80 42.08
C PRO A 838 4.46 -9.04 40.58
N TYR A 839 3.37 -9.29 39.85
CA TYR A 839 3.39 -9.36 38.39
C TYR A 839 3.10 -7.97 37.85
N ASP A 840 3.98 -7.43 37.01
CA ASP A 840 3.92 -6.07 36.48
C ASP A 840 4.44 -6.06 35.04
N VAL A 841 3.55 -5.76 34.08
CA VAL A 841 3.85 -5.80 32.65
C VAL A 841 3.37 -4.53 31.95
N ASP A 842 4.33 -3.78 31.43
CA ASP A 842 4.21 -2.58 30.60
C ASP A 842 4.56 -2.82 29.11
N PHE A 843 4.95 -4.04 28.75
CA PHE A 843 5.29 -4.45 27.38
C PHE A 843 6.46 -3.68 26.73
N ASP A 844 7.23 -2.91 27.49
CA ASP A 844 8.31 -2.08 26.94
C ASP A 844 9.55 -2.91 26.60
N THR A 845 9.75 -4.05 27.25
CA THR A 845 10.87 -4.96 26.96
C THR A 845 10.47 -6.09 26.01
N GLU A 846 11.43 -6.52 25.18
CA GLU A 846 11.23 -7.69 24.30
C GLU A 846 10.95 -8.97 25.10
N GLU A 847 11.58 -9.12 26.26
CA GLU A 847 11.38 -10.26 27.15
C GLU A 847 9.92 -10.37 27.61
N GLN A 848 9.30 -9.27 28.06
CA GLN A 848 7.88 -9.28 28.43
C GLN A 848 7.00 -9.61 27.22
N ARG A 849 7.25 -9.02 26.05
CA ARG A 849 6.41 -9.23 24.87
C ARG A 849 6.49 -10.66 24.31
N ALA A 850 7.69 -11.25 24.30
CA ALA A 850 7.93 -12.61 23.79
C ALA A 850 7.21 -13.70 24.61
N GLN A 851 6.76 -13.35 25.83
CA GLN A 851 6.01 -14.23 26.72
C GLN A 851 4.49 -14.18 26.50
N TRP A 852 3.99 -13.25 25.69
CA TRP A 852 2.57 -13.14 25.37
C TRP A 852 2.26 -13.76 24.01
N THR A 853 1.12 -14.45 23.92
CA THR A 853 0.66 -15.10 22.70
C THR A 853 -0.65 -14.47 22.26
N ALA A 854 -0.60 -13.71 21.16
CA ALA A 854 -1.76 -13.07 20.55
C ALA A 854 -2.35 -13.92 19.43
N SER A 855 -3.67 -13.87 19.27
CA SER A 855 -4.42 -14.52 18.20
C SER A 855 -5.55 -13.61 17.68
N GLY A 856 -6.02 -13.87 16.47
CA GLY A 856 -7.00 -13.01 15.81
C GLY A 856 -6.45 -11.61 15.56
N ASN A 857 -7.24 -10.57 15.85
CA ASN A 857 -6.81 -9.19 15.65
C ASN A 857 -6.02 -8.59 16.84
N TRP A 858 -5.58 -9.42 17.79
CA TRP A 858 -4.68 -8.96 18.85
C TRP A 858 -3.24 -8.82 18.35
N MET A 859 -2.55 -7.82 18.88
CA MET A 859 -1.12 -7.58 18.70
C MET A 859 -0.48 -7.24 20.05
N VAL A 860 0.78 -7.64 20.21
CA VAL A 860 1.65 -7.20 21.31
C VAL A 860 2.62 -6.16 20.74
N ALA A 861 2.29 -4.88 20.90
CA ALA A 861 2.98 -3.79 20.24
C ALA A 861 4.23 -3.33 21.01
N ALA A 862 5.23 -2.79 20.30
CA ALA A 862 6.51 -2.34 20.86
C ALA A 862 6.86 -0.86 20.58
N ASN A 863 6.15 -0.23 19.63
CA ASN A 863 6.50 1.09 19.07
C ASN A 863 5.28 2.00 18.92
N LEU A 864 4.36 1.95 19.88
CA LEU A 864 3.19 2.81 19.86
C LEU A 864 3.61 4.27 20.09
N THR A 865 3.21 5.15 19.17
CA THR A 865 3.51 6.59 19.24
C THR A 865 2.32 7.42 18.79
N THR A 866 2.33 8.71 19.08
CA THR A 866 1.33 9.69 18.63
C THR A 866 -0.11 9.35 19.07
N SER A 867 -1.05 9.16 18.15
CA SER A 867 -2.44 8.82 18.45
C SER A 867 -2.60 7.40 19.00
N GLN A 868 -1.63 6.52 18.76
CA GLN A 868 -1.65 5.11 19.16
C GLN A 868 -0.90 4.84 20.47
N SER A 869 -0.39 5.87 21.15
CA SER A 869 0.48 5.76 22.34
C SER A 869 -0.03 4.86 23.47
N ALA A 870 0.91 4.16 24.09
CA ALA A 870 0.76 3.36 25.30
C ALA A 870 0.45 4.25 26.54
N TYR A 871 0.10 3.64 27.68
CA TYR A 871 -0.11 4.36 28.93
C TYR A 871 1.22 4.88 29.49
N ASN A 872 2.24 4.04 29.45
CA ASN A 872 3.65 4.36 29.68
C ASN A 872 4.49 3.83 28.51
N GLY A 873 5.69 4.39 28.32
CA GLY A 873 6.62 3.89 27.30
C GLY A 873 6.03 3.81 25.89
N LYS A 874 6.21 2.67 25.22
CA LYS A 874 5.83 2.40 23.82
C LYS A 874 5.19 1.03 23.60
N GLY A 875 5.23 0.13 24.59
CA GLY A 875 4.62 -1.19 24.52
C GLY A 875 3.16 -1.20 25.00
N ALA A 876 2.29 -2.02 24.40
CA ALA A 876 0.97 -2.33 24.94
C ALA A 876 0.35 -3.54 24.23
N LEU A 877 -0.73 -4.09 24.78
CA LEU A 877 -1.67 -4.91 24.01
C LEU A 877 -2.58 -4.03 23.17
N TYR A 878 -2.84 -4.47 21.94
CA TYR A 878 -3.61 -3.74 20.95
C TYR A 878 -4.55 -4.68 20.20
N HIS A 879 -5.82 -4.29 20.02
CA HIS A 879 -6.80 -5.03 19.23
C HIS A 879 -7.53 -4.08 18.28
N THR A 880 -7.74 -4.53 17.03
CA THR A 880 -8.42 -3.75 15.98
C THR A 880 -9.57 -4.47 15.33
N GLY A 881 -10.58 -3.69 14.94
CA GLY A 881 -11.68 -4.18 14.14
C GLY A 881 -12.60 -5.13 14.91
N ALA A 882 -13.46 -5.81 14.16
CA ALA A 882 -14.45 -6.71 14.75
C ALA A 882 -13.81 -8.06 15.08
N ALA A 883 -14.09 -8.57 16.28
CA ALA A 883 -13.78 -9.93 16.68
C ALA A 883 -14.86 -10.91 16.18
N PRO A 884 -14.52 -12.18 15.94
CA PRO A 884 -15.48 -13.22 15.62
C PRO A 884 -16.40 -13.53 16.82
N ALA A 885 -17.48 -14.27 16.59
CA ALA A 885 -18.51 -14.52 17.61
C ALA A 885 -17.98 -15.27 18.86
N ASP A 886 -16.96 -16.09 18.70
CA ASP A 886 -16.24 -16.79 19.77
C ASP A 886 -15.16 -15.94 20.44
N GLY A 887 -14.82 -14.77 19.86
CA GLY A 887 -13.93 -13.74 20.37
C GLY A 887 -12.45 -14.00 20.09
N ASP A 888 -11.68 -12.91 19.97
CA ASP A 888 -10.23 -12.98 19.81
C ASP A 888 -9.54 -13.03 21.18
N TRP A 889 -8.50 -13.85 21.31
CA TRP A 889 -7.79 -14.06 22.57
C TRP A 889 -6.33 -13.65 22.52
N VAL A 890 -5.85 -13.12 23.64
CA VAL A 890 -4.42 -12.94 23.91
C VAL A 890 -4.11 -13.46 25.31
N TYR A 891 -3.00 -14.17 25.45
CA TYR A 891 -2.60 -14.84 26.69
C TYR A 891 -1.24 -14.36 27.18
N SER A 892 -1.10 -14.18 28.49
CA SER A 892 0.18 -13.89 29.13
C SER A 892 1.10 -15.11 29.17
N GLY A 893 2.33 -14.87 29.63
CA GLY A 893 3.20 -15.93 30.12
C GLY A 893 2.70 -16.55 31.42
N CYS A 894 3.38 -17.59 31.89
CA CYS A 894 3.01 -18.31 33.10
C CYS A 894 3.38 -17.53 34.36
N ILE A 895 2.46 -17.45 35.32
CA ILE A 895 2.61 -16.75 36.60
C ILE A 895 2.41 -17.73 37.74
N GLU A 896 3.35 -17.79 38.67
CA GLU A 896 3.24 -18.53 39.92
C GLU A 896 2.51 -17.69 40.97
N ILE A 897 1.26 -18.05 41.25
CA ILE A 897 0.36 -17.30 42.16
C ILE A 897 0.03 -18.17 43.38
N PRO A 898 0.42 -17.77 44.60
CA PRO A 898 -0.04 -18.40 45.83
C PRO A 898 -1.53 -18.20 46.09
N ALA A 899 -2.11 -19.00 46.98
CA ALA A 899 -3.49 -18.80 47.43
C ALA A 899 -3.58 -17.55 48.32
N GLY A 900 -4.52 -16.65 48.05
CA GLY A 900 -4.63 -15.38 48.76
C GLY A 900 -5.53 -14.36 48.06
N THR A 901 -5.57 -13.16 48.62
CA THR A 901 -6.30 -12.01 48.05
C THR A 901 -5.29 -11.06 47.39
N TYR A 902 -5.59 -10.63 46.16
CA TYR A 902 -4.72 -9.79 45.33
C TYR A 902 -5.50 -8.64 44.71
N ASP A 903 -4.84 -7.52 44.46
CA ASP A 903 -5.34 -6.43 43.63
C ASP A 903 -4.86 -6.66 42.19
N PHE A 904 -5.82 -6.87 41.28
CA PHE A 904 -5.61 -6.92 39.83
C PHE A 904 -5.93 -5.55 39.23
N SER A 905 -5.00 -4.99 38.48
CA SER A 905 -5.18 -3.69 37.84
C SER A 905 -4.61 -3.64 36.43
N PHE A 906 -5.16 -2.76 35.61
CA PHE A 906 -4.66 -2.47 34.27
C PHE A 906 -5.20 -1.12 33.79
N PHE A 907 -4.58 -0.58 32.75
CA PHE A 907 -5.04 0.60 32.05
C PHE A 907 -5.60 0.19 30.70
N TYR A 908 -6.71 0.79 30.28
CA TYR A 908 -7.22 0.61 28.93
C TYR A 908 -7.70 1.93 28.33
N ARG A 909 -7.71 2.00 27.01
CA ARG A 909 -8.39 3.06 26.26
C ARG A 909 -9.01 2.52 24.99
N THR A 910 -9.96 3.27 24.45
CA THR A 910 -10.53 3.02 23.14
C THR A 910 -10.02 4.02 22.11
N PHE A 911 -10.55 4.00 20.89
CA PHE A 911 -10.23 5.00 19.88
C PHE A 911 -10.49 6.42 20.42
N MET A 912 -9.47 7.28 20.36
CA MET A 912 -9.46 8.56 21.06
C MET A 912 -10.56 9.51 20.59
N ASN A 913 -11.15 10.24 21.56
CA ASN A 913 -12.14 11.30 21.34
C ASN A 913 -13.42 10.89 20.62
N MET A 914 -13.70 9.58 20.56
CA MET A 914 -14.96 9.09 20.03
C MET A 914 -15.99 8.98 21.15
N THR A 915 -17.25 9.20 20.83
CA THR A 915 -18.37 9.15 21.80
C THR A 915 -19.50 8.22 21.35
N ASP A 916 -19.53 7.83 20.07
CA ASP A 916 -20.51 6.91 19.53
C ASP A 916 -20.18 5.47 19.93
N VAL A 917 -20.97 4.94 20.86
CA VAL A 917 -20.83 3.58 21.40
C VAL A 917 -21.18 2.52 20.35
N GLU A 918 -22.13 2.77 19.45
CA GLU A 918 -22.49 1.79 18.43
C GLU A 918 -21.36 1.62 17.42
N ARG A 919 -20.67 2.72 17.09
CA ARG A 919 -19.56 2.72 16.14
C ARG A 919 -18.20 2.42 16.76
N TYR A 920 -17.90 2.84 17.98
CA TYR A 920 -16.56 2.71 18.56
C TYR A 920 -16.49 1.88 19.84
N GLY A 921 -17.64 1.45 20.36
CA GLY A 921 -17.75 0.67 21.58
C GLY A 921 -16.92 -0.61 21.52
N GLN A 922 -16.17 -0.86 22.61
CA GLN A 922 -15.37 -2.06 22.79
C GLN A 922 -16.04 -3.03 23.77
N ASN A 923 -15.93 -4.32 23.48
CA ASN A 923 -16.35 -5.40 24.37
C ASN A 923 -15.14 -6.28 24.68
N PHE A 924 -14.79 -6.43 25.95
CA PHE A 924 -13.73 -7.36 26.32
C PHE A 924 -13.89 -7.89 27.75
N SER A 925 -13.27 -9.03 28.01
CA SER A 925 -13.23 -9.70 29.30
C SER A 925 -11.82 -10.18 29.60
N ILE A 926 -11.44 -10.21 30.87
CA ILE A 926 -10.15 -10.70 31.35
C ILE A 926 -10.38 -11.83 32.35
N TYR A 927 -9.59 -12.90 32.22
CA TYR A 927 -9.67 -14.12 33.01
C TYR A 927 -8.29 -14.53 33.53
N LEU A 928 -8.27 -15.31 34.60
CA LEU A 928 -7.17 -16.21 34.94
C LEU A 928 -7.54 -17.66 34.57
N GLY A 929 -6.55 -18.39 34.05
CA GLY A 929 -6.69 -19.79 33.70
C GLY A 929 -5.44 -20.61 33.99
N LYS A 930 -5.55 -21.94 33.94
CA LYS A 930 -4.44 -22.87 34.18
C LYS A 930 -3.63 -23.21 32.93
N GLU A 931 -4.14 -22.87 31.76
CA GLU A 931 -3.53 -23.13 30.45
C GLU A 931 -3.89 -21.98 29.49
N GLN A 932 -3.10 -21.77 28.43
CA GLN A 932 -3.33 -20.73 27.43
C GLN A 932 -4.37 -21.16 26.38
N ASN A 933 -5.60 -21.44 26.83
CA ASN A 933 -6.72 -21.73 25.93
C ASN A 933 -8.06 -21.26 26.54
N PRO A 934 -9.10 -21.04 25.72
CA PRO A 934 -10.38 -20.49 26.20
C PRO A 934 -11.08 -21.36 27.26
N GLU A 935 -10.94 -22.70 27.19
CA GLU A 935 -11.61 -23.61 28.12
C GLU A 935 -11.01 -23.55 29.53
N ALA A 936 -9.71 -23.29 29.63
CA ALA A 936 -8.99 -23.18 30.89
C ALA A 936 -9.13 -21.80 31.57
N MET A 937 -9.66 -20.78 30.87
CA MET A 937 -9.85 -19.41 31.37
C MET A 937 -11.13 -19.28 32.21
N THR A 938 -11.12 -19.91 33.39
CA THR A 938 -12.33 -20.10 34.20
C THR A 938 -12.54 -19.08 35.33
N ILE A 939 -11.52 -18.28 35.69
CA ILE A 939 -11.60 -17.32 36.81
C ILE A 939 -11.78 -15.91 36.24
N PRO A 940 -12.99 -15.33 36.24
CA PRO A 940 -13.22 -14.00 35.68
C PRO A 940 -12.61 -12.90 36.56
N LEU A 941 -11.87 -11.98 35.95
CA LEU A 941 -11.28 -10.81 36.62
C LEU A 941 -12.04 -9.52 36.28
N TYR A 942 -12.39 -9.34 35.01
CA TYR A 942 -13.08 -8.13 34.51
C TYR A 942 -13.89 -8.42 33.25
N SER A 943 -14.98 -7.69 33.05
CA SER A 943 -15.74 -7.71 31.79
C SER A 943 -16.45 -6.39 31.59
N ILE A 944 -16.47 -5.89 30.36
CA ILE A 944 -17.19 -4.70 29.96
C ILE A 944 -17.70 -4.83 28.52
N GLU A 945 -18.86 -4.23 28.25
CA GLU A 945 -19.48 -4.19 26.92
C GLU A 945 -19.85 -2.74 26.58
N GLY A 946 -19.69 -2.36 25.32
CA GLY A 946 -20.00 -1.04 24.78
C GLY A 946 -19.17 0.08 25.41
N THR A 947 -17.94 -0.19 25.87
CA THR A 947 -17.14 0.85 26.51
C THR A 947 -16.51 1.78 25.48
N VAL A 948 -16.51 3.08 25.79
CA VAL A 948 -15.79 4.11 25.03
C VAL A 948 -15.12 5.03 26.04
N VAL A 949 -13.79 5.13 25.97
CA VAL A 949 -12.99 6.10 26.71
C VAL A 949 -12.92 7.37 25.87
N THR A 950 -13.70 8.37 26.27
CA THR A 950 -13.95 9.60 25.50
C THR A 950 -12.85 10.65 25.63
N THR A 951 -11.90 10.45 26.54
CA THR A 951 -10.77 11.34 26.78
C THR A 951 -9.52 10.82 26.06
N LYS A 952 -8.48 11.65 25.95
CA LYS A 952 -7.18 11.19 25.45
C LYS A 952 -6.48 10.21 26.42
N VAL A 953 -6.80 10.26 27.71
CA VAL A 953 -6.12 9.51 28.78
C VAL A 953 -6.67 8.10 28.94
N TYR A 954 -5.85 7.19 29.49
CA TYR A 954 -6.30 5.83 29.79
C TYR A 954 -7.22 5.80 31.01
N GLU A 955 -8.18 4.89 30.98
CA GLU A 955 -8.98 4.50 32.12
C GLU A 955 -8.27 3.37 32.89
N LYS A 956 -8.10 3.55 34.20
CA LYS A 956 -7.60 2.49 35.08
C LYS A 956 -8.75 1.61 35.58
N VAL A 957 -8.53 0.29 35.60
CA VAL A 957 -9.37 -0.68 36.31
C VAL A 957 -8.60 -1.21 37.52
N LEU A 958 -9.28 -1.34 38.65
CA LEU A 958 -8.75 -1.96 39.88
C LEU A 958 -9.81 -2.89 40.49
N LYS A 959 -9.48 -4.17 40.63
CA LYS A 959 -10.35 -5.21 41.17
C LYS A 959 -9.59 -6.04 42.20
N GLN A 960 -10.21 -6.30 43.34
CA GLN A 960 -9.71 -7.27 44.29
C GLN A 960 -10.19 -8.67 43.89
N VAL A 961 -9.28 -9.63 43.84
CA VAL A 961 -9.52 -11.00 43.38
C VAL A 961 -9.03 -12.00 44.43
N GLU A 962 -9.74 -13.10 44.59
CA GLU A 962 -9.39 -14.18 45.52
C GLU A 962 -8.93 -15.41 44.73
N ILE A 963 -7.74 -15.89 45.07
CA ILE A 963 -7.13 -17.07 44.46
C ILE A 963 -7.17 -18.20 45.48
N GLU A 964 -7.99 -19.22 45.21
CA GLU A 964 -8.28 -20.28 46.18
C GLU A 964 -7.10 -21.26 46.36
N GLU A 965 -6.35 -21.54 45.29
CA GLU A 965 -5.30 -22.55 45.26
C GLU A 965 -4.01 -21.99 44.69
N SER A 966 -2.87 -22.38 45.28
CA SER A 966 -1.56 -22.00 44.75
C SER A 966 -1.26 -22.76 43.45
N GLY A 967 -0.68 -22.09 42.46
CA GLY A 967 -0.14 -22.77 41.29
C GLY A 967 0.20 -21.84 40.13
N ASN A 968 0.35 -22.45 38.96
CA ASN A 968 0.66 -21.76 37.71
C ASN A 968 -0.62 -21.26 37.05
N TYR A 969 -0.63 -20.00 36.65
CA TYR A 969 -1.76 -19.33 36.03
C TYR A 969 -1.33 -18.48 34.84
N TYR A 970 -2.29 -18.17 33.97
CA TYR A 970 -2.14 -17.31 32.81
C TYR A 970 -3.28 -16.29 32.80
N ILE A 971 -3.00 -15.05 32.41
CA ILE A 971 -4.00 -14.03 32.14
C ILE A 971 -4.46 -14.20 30.70
N GLY A 972 -5.77 -14.33 30.48
CA GLY A 972 -6.37 -14.33 29.15
C GLY A 972 -7.27 -13.13 28.96
N VAL A 973 -7.05 -12.36 27.90
CA VAL A 973 -7.93 -11.26 27.49
C VAL A 973 -8.71 -11.68 26.26
N LYS A 974 -10.02 -11.61 26.35
CA LYS A 974 -10.97 -11.94 25.28
C LYS A 974 -11.60 -10.66 24.75
N CYS A 975 -11.46 -10.37 23.46
CA CYS A 975 -12.20 -9.31 22.78
C CYS A 975 -13.42 -9.89 22.06
N THR A 976 -14.59 -9.30 22.24
CA THR A 976 -15.85 -9.66 21.55
C THR A 976 -16.50 -8.43 20.90
N THR A 977 -15.70 -7.41 20.61
CA THR A 977 -16.12 -6.20 19.91
C THR A 977 -16.70 -6.56 18.55
N THR A 978 -17.92 -6.12 18.25
CA THR A 978 -18.56 -6.34 16.94
C THR A 978 -18.37 -5.17 15.98
N SER A 979 -17.89 -4.02 16.47
CA SER A 979 -17.59 -2.86 15.64
C SER A 979 -16.31 -3.08 14.84
N SER A 980 -16.33 -2.73 13.54
CA SER A 980 -15.15 -2.71 12.68
C SER A 980 -14.31 -1.42 12.79
N TRP A 981 -14.77 -0.41 13.51
CA TRP A 981 -14.15 0.93 13.57
C TRP A 981 -13.45 1.23 14.89
N GLY A 982 -13.66 0.39 15.89
CA GLY A 982 -13.08 0.57 17.20
C GLY A 982 -11.69 -0.06 17.35
N THR A 983 -10.97 0.40 18.36
CA THR A 983 -9.64 -0.09 18.72
C THR A 983 -9.53 -0.12 20.23
N LEU A 984 -8.93 -1.16 20.77
CA LEU A 984 -8.70 -1.35 22.20
C LEU A 984 -7.20 -1.40 22.48
N TYR A 985 -6.75 -0.59 23.44
CA TYR A 985 -5.39 -0.65 23.97
C TYR A 985 -5.47 -1.05 25.43
N ILE A 986 -4.63 -1.98 25.87
CA ILE A 986 -4.48 -2.39 27.27
C ILE A 986 -3.01 -2.37 27.64
N ASP A 987 -2.70 -1.77 28.78
CA ASP A 987 -1.33 -1.56 29.24
C ASP A 987 -1.23 -1.61 30.76
N MET A 988 -0.01 -1.73 31.30
CA MET A 988 0.32 -1.79 32.74
C MET A 988 -0.55 -2.80 33.50
N ILE A 989 -0.48 -4.06 33.09
CA ILE A 989 -1.22 -5.15 33.75
C ILE A 989 -0.48 -5.57 35.01
N THR A 990 -1.13 -5.40 36.17
CA THR A 990 -0.55 -5.72 37.47
C THR A 990 -1.37 -6.73 38.27
N LEU A 991 -0.69 -7.56 39.03
CA LEU A 991 -1.25 -8.43 40.06
C LEU A 991 -0.35 -8.42 41.29
N GLU A 992 -0.84 -7.86 42.39
CA GLU A 992 -0.06 -7.67 43.62
C GLU A 992 -0.93 -7.83 44.89
N ALA A 993 -0.30 -7.95 46.06
CA ALA A 993 -1.06 -8.03 47.31
C ALA A 993 -1.67 -6.65 47.66
N PRO A 994 -2.90 -6.59 48.21
CA PRO A 994 -3.53 -5.31 48.54
C PRO A 994 -2.72 -4.53 49.59
N ALA A 995 -2.66 -3.21 49.43
CA ALA A 995 -1.98 -2.35 50.39
C ALA A 995 -2.68 -2.39 51.78
N THR A 996 -1.97 -2.85 52.81
CA THR A 996 -2.49 -2.91 54.20
C THR A 996 -1.88 -1.84 55.12
N GLU A 997 -0.88 -1.11 54.64
CA GLU A 997 -0.18 -0.04 55.36
C GLU A 997 -0.12 1.24 54.53
N GLY A 998 0.09 2.38 55.20
CA GLY A 998 0.23 3.71 54.63
C GLY A 998 0.83 4.66 55.66
N LEU A 999 1.23 5.86 55.23
CA LEU A 999 1.80 6.88 56.12
C LEU A 999 0.75 7.33 57.15
N VAL A 1000 1.13 7.40 58.42
CA VAL A 1000 0.27 7.97 59.46
C VAL A 1000 0.29 9.50 59.33
N LEU A 1001 -0.86 10.12 59.06
CA LEU A 1001 -0.92 11.56 58.79
C LEU A 1001 -0.86 12.38 60.10
N GLY A 1002 0.05 13.35 60.13
CA GLY A 1002 0.03 14.45 61.11
C GLY A 1002 0.11 15.81 60.44
N THR A 1003 1.30 16.30 60.08
CA THR A 1003 1.45 17.38 59.09
C THR A 1003 2.24 16.88 57.87
N TYR A 1004 1.71 17.09 56.68
CA TYR A 1004 2.39 16.77 55.43
C TYR A 1004 2.45 18.04 54.58
N GLU A 1005 3.65 18.42 54.14
CA GLU A 1005 3.90 19.62 53.32
C GLU A 1005 4.76 19.23 52.13
N SER A 1006 4.41 19.71 50.94
CA SER A 1006 5.21 19.55 49.72
C SER A 1006 5.18 20.86 48.93
N ASP A 1007 6.33 21.33 48.47
CA ASP A 1007 6.50 22.50 47.60
C ASP A 1007 6.46 22.14 46.11
N PHE A 1008 6.28 20.85 45.81
CA PHE A 1008 6.26 20.23 44.50
C PHE A 1008 7.52 20.40 43.63
N ALA A 1009 7.97 21.62 43.32
CA ALA A 1009 9.01 21.84 42.31
C ALA A 1009 10.35 21.17 42.69
N ASP A 1010 10.70 21.20 43.97
CA ASP A 1010 11.91 20.56 44.48
C ASP A 1010 11.65 19.11 44.93
N ASN A 1011 10.41 18.64 44.82
CA ASN A 1011 9.94 17.38 45.38
C ASN A 1011 8.88 16.65 44.52
N LEU A 1012 8.87 16.85 43.19
CA LEU A 1012 7.85 16.29 42.28
C LEU A 1012 7.79 14.77 42.37
N ASP A 1013 8.98 14.22 42.48
CA ASP A 1013 9.36 12.84 42.77
C ASP A 1013 8.67 12.19 44.01
N GLU A 1014 8.06 12.97 44.92
CA GLU A 1014 7.17 12.45 45.99
C GLU A 1014 5.78 12.05 45.50
N TRP A 1015 5.39 12.55 44.35
CA TRP A 1015 4.08 12.37 43.77
C TRP A 1015 4.25 11.56 42.49
N TYR A 1016 3.35 10.62 42.25
CA TYR A 1016 3.33 9.95 40.95
C TYR A 1016 2.28 10.60 40.05
N GLN A 1017 2.60 10.68 38.77
CA GLN A 1017 1.74 11.23 37.73
C GLN A 1017 1.01 10.10 37.02
N TYR A 1018 -0.30 10.26 36.81
CA TYR A 1018 -1.07 9.35 35.97
C TYR A 1018 -0.85 9.61 34.47
N ASN A 1019 -0.75 8.54 33.67
CA ASN A 1019 -0.45 8.54 32.22
C ASN A 1019 0.94 9.12 31.90
N PRO A 1020 2.03 8.51 32.39
CA PRO A 1020 3.37 9.10 32.37
C PRO A 1020 4.00 9.19 30.97
N ALA A 1021 3.41 8.63 29.92
CA ALA A 1021 3.97 8.70 28.58
C ALA A 1021 4.06 10.15 28.06
N ASP A 1022 5.15 10.45 27.35
CA ASP A 1022 5.51 11.79 26.86
C ASP A 1022 4.45 12.48 25.98
N ASN A 1023 3.52 11.70 25.42
CA ASN A 1023 2.43 12.18 24.58
C ASN A 1023 1.23 12.72 25.38
N PHE A 1024 1.22 12.61 26.71
CA PHE A 1024 0.19 13.17 27.58
C PHE A 1024 0.70 14.42 28.31
N LYS A 1025 -0.18 15.38 28.57
CA LYS A 1025 0.18 16.56 29.36
C LYS A 1025 0.52 16.15 30.80
N GLN A 1026 1.76 16.40 31.20
CA GLN A 1026 2.27 16.16 32.55
C GLN A 1026 2.44 17.48 33.31
N TRP A 1027 2.56 17.38 34.64
CA TRP A 1027 3.07 18.46 35.46
C TRP A 1027 4.59 18.52 35.33
N GLU A 1028 5.11 19.70 35.04
CA GLU A 1028 6.52 19.92 34.81
C GLU A 1028 7.07 20.93 35.82
N SER A 1029 8.34 20.76 36.22
CA SER A 1029 9.02 21.77 37.03
C SER A 1029 9.18 23.05 36.21
N GLY A 1030 8.75 24.18 36.78
CA GLY A 1030 8.78 25.49 36.14
C GLY A 1030 9.19 26.61 37.08
N GLU A 1031 9.32 27.80 36.50
CA GLU A 1031 9.56 29.05 37.21
C GLU A 1031 8.29 29.91 37.10
N GLY A 1032 7.65 30.15 38.24
CA GLY A 1032 6.42 30.92 38.38
C GLY A 1032 6.66 32.42 38.53
N VAL A 1033 5.66 33.12 39.07
CA VAL A 1033 5.73 34.58 39.29
C VAL A 1033 6.88 34.94 40.25
N ASP A 1034 7.60 36.02 39.95
CA ASP A 1034 8.75 36.52 40.71
C ASP A 1034 9.93 35.53 40.85
N GLY A 1035 10.01 34.50 39.99
CA GLY A 1035 11.10 33.53 39.99
C GLY A 1035 10.97 32.41 41.02
N ALA A 1036 9.79 32.22 41.59
CA ALA A 1036 9.53 31.13 42.53
C ALA A 1036 9.40 29.78 41.79
N SER A 1037 10.09 28.75 42.28
CA SER A 1037 9.94 27.39 41.76
C SER A 1037 8.50 26.89 41.99
N CYS A 1038 7.89 26.30 40.96
CA CYS A 1038 6.55 25.71 41.02
C CYS A 1038 6.44 24.50 40.08
N LEU A 1039 5.37 23.72 40.20
CA LEU A 1039 4.95 22.88 39.07
C LEU A 1039 4.02 23.68 38.17
N THR A 1040 4.24 23.58 36.87
CA THR A 1040 3.43 24.23 35.86
C THR A 1040 2.81 23.21 34.93
N ALA A 1041 1.60 23.51 34.50
CA ALA A 1041 0.91 22.81 33.42
C ALA A 1041 0.03 23.79 32.68
N SER A 1042 -0.16 23.56 31.37
CA SER A 1042 -1.05 24.39 30.55
C SER A 1042 -1.98 23.52 29.71
N THR A 1043 -3.19 24.05 29.50
CA THR A 1043 -4.21 23.45 28.65
C THR A 1043 -4.70 24.48 27.64
N THR A 1044 -4.80 24.07 26.38
CA THR A 1044 -5.12 24.94 25.25
C THR A 1044 -6.39 24.44 24.56
N SER A 1045 -7.34 25.35 24.34
CA SER A 1045 -8.55 25.11 23.54
C SER A 1045 -8.54 25.92 22.25
N TYR A 1046 -9.15 25.37 21.20
CA TYR A 1046 -9.24 25.97 19.87
C TYR A 1046 -10.70 26.19 19.49
N PHE A 1047 -11.00 27.26 18.78
CA PHE A 1047 -12.38 27.63 18.40
C PHE A 1047 -13.02 26.77 17.29
N PHE A 1048 -12.25 25.84 16.68
CA PHE A 1048 -12.76 24.95 15.63
C PHE A 1048 -13.18 23.57 16.14
N TYR A 1049 -12.88 23.24 17.41
CA TYR A 1049 -13.19 21.95 18.01
C TYR A 1049 -14.20 22.13 19.14
N ASP A 1050 -15.47 22.35 18.78
CA ASP A 1050 -16.56 22.28 19.75
C ASP A 1050 -16.72 20.82 20.21
N ASP A 1051 -16.80 20.59 21.53
CA ASP A 1051 -17.02 19.30 22.21
C ASP A 1051 -15.83 18.31 22.39
N MET A 1052 -14.58 18.71 22.12
CA MET A 1052 -13.42 17.91 22.56
C MET A 1052 -13.07 18.16 24.03
N ALA A 1053 -12.81 17.10 24.80
CA ALA A 1053 -12.28 17.26 26.15
C ALA A 1053 -10.87 17.88 26.10
N ALA A 1054 -10.63 18.89 26.94
CA ALA A 1054 -9.32 19.55 27.01
C ALA A 1054 -8.22 18.58 27.46
N ASP A 1055 -7.02 18.77 26.92
CA ASP A 1055 -5.80 18.08 27.33
C ASP A 1055 -5.38 18.64 28.70
N LEU A 1056 -5.91 18.04 29.77
CA LEU A 1056 -5.63 18.45 31.14
C LEU A 1056 -4.39 17.73 31.65
N PRO A 1057 -3.58 18.36 32.52
CA PRO A 1057 -2.46 17.66 33.13
C PRO A 1057 -2.93 16.46 33.93
N GLY A 1058 -2.11 15.39 33.92
CA GLY A 1058 -2.38 14.18 34.67
C GLY A 1058 -2.67 14.43 36.17
N LEU A 1059 -3.45 13.53 36.77
CA LEU A 1059 -3.68 13.50 38.21
C LEU A 1059 -2.35 13.30 38.94
N LEU A 1060 -1.98 14.23 39.81
CA LEU A 1060 -0.88 14.08 40.77
C LEU A 1060 -1.41 13.42 42.03
N VAL A 1061 -0.79 12.34 42.48
CA VAL A 1061 -1.20 11.65 43.72
C VAL A 1061 -0.05 11.58 44.73
N ALA A 1062 -0.37 11.96 45.96
CA ALA A 1062 0.52 11.87 47.12
C ALA A 1062 0.70 10.41 47.56
N PRO A 1063 1.70 10.12 48.41
CA PRO A 1063 1.79 8.81 49.04
C PRO A 1063 0.52 8.45 49.83
N ALA A 1064 0.17 7.17 49.87
CA ALA A 1064 -1.03 6.73 50.57
C ALA A 1064 -0.92 6.92 52.09
N PHE A 1065 -2.02 7.36 52.70
CA PHE A 1065 -2.13 7.65 54.12
C PHE A 1065 -3.03 6.65 54.82
N LYS A 1066 -2.63 6.18 56.00
CA LYS A 1066 -3.47 5.39 56.89
C LYS A 1066 -4.23 6.31 57.84
N LEU A 1067 -5.55 6.40 57.66
CA LEU A 1067 -6.42 7.32 58.38
C LEU A 1067 -7.51 6.56 59.16
N HIS A 1068 -8.02 7.17 60.23
CA HIS A 1068 -9.06 6.62 61.07
C HIS A 1068 -10.38 7.36 60.90
N LYS A 1069 -11.48 6.65 61.11
CA LYS A 1069 -12.83 7.21 61.10
C LYS A 1069 -12.94 8.34 62.12
N GLY A 1070 -13.35 9.51 61.63
CA GLY A 1070 -13.55 10.70 62.43
C GLY A 1070 -12.36 11.65 62.47
N ASP A 1071 -11.21 11.29 61.89
CA ASP A 1071 -10.10 12.21 61.72
C ASP A 1071 -10.57 13.44 60.92
N GLU A 1072 -10.27 14.65 61.40
CA GLU A 1072 -10.45 15.89 60.65
C GLU A 1072 -9.13 16.26 59.98
N ILE A 1073 -9.11 16.17 58.65
CA ILE A 1073 -7.95 16.51 57.83
C ILE A 1073 -8.20 17.85 57.17
N ASN A 1074 -7.39 18.84 57.54
CA ASN A 1074 -7.34 20.14 56.90
C ASN A 1074 -6.39 20.09 55.69
N ALA A 1075 -6.69 20.87 54.66
CA ALA A 1075 -5.85 21.04 53.47
C ALA A 1075 -5.68 22.52 53.13
N SER A 1076 -4.50 22.89 52.66
CA SER A 1076 -4.17 24.18 52.05
C SER A 1076 -3.42 23.92 50.75
N LEU A 1077 -3.76 24.65 49.69
CA LEU A 1077 -3.11 24.60 48.39
C LEU A 1077 -2.75 26.02 47.95
N ASP A 1078 -1.46 26.28 47.74
CA ASP A 1078 -0.96 27.52 47.17
C ASP A 1078 -0.81 27.34 45.66
N TYR A 1079 -1.56 28.13 44.89
CA TYR A 1079 -1.74 27.96 43.45
C TYR A 1079 -1.82 29.30 42.72
N ARG A 1080 -1.60 29.28 41.41
CA ARG A 1080 -1.98 30.37 40.49
C ARG A 1080 -2.68 29.79 39.27
N ILE A 1081 -3.72 30.48 38.81
CA ILE A 1081 -4.38 30.21 37.53
C ILE A 1081 -4.30 31.47 36.68
N ALA A 1082 -3.70 31.35 35.50
CA ALA A 1082 -3.62 32.42 34.50
C ALA A 1082 -4.31 31.95 33.21
N VAL A 1083 -5.11 32.82 32.58
CA VAL A 1083 -5.86 32.47 31.35
C VAL A 1083 -5.66 33.58 30.32
N ASP A 1084 -5.09 33.22 29.18
CA ASP A 1084 -4.95 34.12 28.05
C ASP A 1084 -6.29 34.27 27.31
N ASN A 1085 -6.63 35.49 26.89
CA ASN A 1085 -7.86 35.77 26.14
C ASN A 1085 -9.14 35.26 26.85
N ILE A 1086 -9.22 35.39 28.18
CA ILE A 1086 -10.34 34.88 28.99
C ILE A 1086 -11.74 35.34 28.52
N ASP A 1087 -11.82 36.50 27.84
CA ASP A 1087 -13.08 37.02 27.28
C ASP A 1087 -13.61 36.18 26.10
N ASP A 1088 -12.76 35.35 25.48
CA ASP A 1088 -13.11 34.37 24.45
C ASP A 1088 -13.61 33.04 25.03
N LEU A 1089 -13.93 32.98 26.33
CA LEU A 1089 -14.58 31.83 26.96
C LEU A 1089 -16.03 32.10 27.33
N THR A 1090 -16.87 31.07 27.24
CA THR A 1090 -18.23 31.10 27.79
C THR A 1090 -18.19 31.19 29.32
N GLU A 1091 -19.27 31.67 29.94
CA GLU A 1091 -19.37 31.66 31.41
C GLU A 1091 -19.35 30.24 32.00
N GLU A 1092 -19.77 29.23 31.22
CA GLU A 1092 -19.67 27.82 31.60
C GLU A 1092 -18.22 27.34 31.61
N ASP A 1093 -17.43 27.69 30.59
CA ASP A 1093 -16.01 27.34 30.52
C ASP A 1093 -15.15 28.08 31.54
N LYS A 1094 -15.46 29.35 31.81
CA LYS A 1094 -14.85 30.09 32.92
C LYS A 1094 -15.08 29.40 34.27
N ALA A 1095 -16.27 28.82 34.47
CA ALA A 1095 -16.60 28.11 35.70
C ALA A 1095 -15.92 26.72 35.81
N ARG A 1096 -15.43 26.15 34.70
CA ARG A 1096 -14.67 24.89 34.70
C ARG A 1096 -13.22 25.07 35.15
N ILE A 1097 -12.63 26.23 34.90
CA ILE A 1097 -11.24 26.54 35.25
C ILE A 1097 -11.08 26.58 36.77
N LYS A 1098 -10.50 25.51 37.33
CA LYS A 1098 -10.27 25.34 38.78
C LYS A 1098 -9.18 24.32 39.03
N ILE A 1099 -8.63 24.35 40.24
CA ILE A 1099 -7.68 23.36 40.73
C ILE A 1099 -8.04 22.96 42.16
N GLY A 1100 -8.02 21.67 42.47
CA GLY A 1100 -8.49 21.20 43.77
C GLY A 1100 -7.65 20.06 44.34
N VAL A 1101 -7.70 19.96 45.67
CA VAL A 1101 -7.18 18.84 46.44
C VAL A 1101 -8.35 17.91 46.75
N TYR A 1102 -8.22 16.64 46.38
CA TYR A 1102 -9.26 15.62 46.50
C TYR A 1102 -8.74 14.41 47.27
N LEU A 1103 -9.64 13.78 48.02
CA LEU A 1103 -9.40 12.54 48.75
C LEU A 1103 -10.08 11.36 48.04
N ALA A 1104 -9.40 10.23 47.97
CA ALA A 1104 -9.90 8.95 47.49
C ALA A 1104 -9.61 7.84 48.51
N ASP A 1105 -10.45 6.81 48.56
CA ASP A 1105 -10.24 5.59 49.36
C ASP A 1105 -9.57 4.45 48.56
N LYS A 1106 -9.22 4.71 47.30
CA LYS A 1106 -8.59 3.76 46.38
C LYS A 1106 -7.60 4.47 45.45
N ASN A 1107 -6.57 3.74 45.01
CA ASN A 1107 -5.63 4.20 44.00
C ASN A 1107 -6.23 4.08 42.58
N LEU A 1108 -7.25 4.88 42.31
CA LEU A 1108 -8.05 4.87 41.10
C LEU A 1108 -8.44 6.32 40.74
N PRO A 1109 -8.15 6.85 39.54
CA PRO A 1109 -8.43 8.25 39.20
C PRO A 1109 -9.89 8.67 39.43
N GLN A 1110 -10.84 7.80 39.10
CA GLN A 1110 -12.28 8.04 39.27
C GLN A 1110 -12.72 8.06 40.74
N ALA A 1111 -11.88 7.64 41.69
CA ALA A 1111 -12.19 7.66 43.11
C ALA A 1111 -11.91 9.01 43.78
N PHE A 1112 -11.13 9.91 43.15
CA PHE A 1112 -10.77 11.23 43.68
C PHE A 1112 -11.93 12.24 43.56
N THR A 1113 -12.98 11.99 44.33
CA THR A 1113 -14.26 12.74 44.26
C THR A 1113 -14.52 13.59 45.50
N THR A 1114 -13.83 13.32 46.62
CA THR A 1114 -14.06 14.04 47.88
C THR A 1114 -13.21 15.30 47.94
N GLN A 1115 -13.80 16.45 47.61
CA GLN A 1115 -13.10 17.74 47.62
C GLN A 1115 -12.68 18.15 49.03
N MET A 1116 -11.38 18.40 49.23
CA MET A 1116 -10.80 18.92 50.47
C MET A 1116 -10.60 20.44 50.40
N ALA A 1117 -10.04 20.94 49.30
CA ALA A 1117 -9.83 22.37 49.04
C ALA A 1117 -10.00 22.64 47.53
N LEU A 1118 -10.51 23.82 47.17
CA LEU A 1118 -10.75 24.19 45.77
C LEU A 1118 -10.33 25.63 45.50
N GLY A 1119 -9.47 25.81 44.50
CA GLY A 1119 -9.04 27.07 43.96
C GLY A 1119 -9.77 27.40 42.65
N THR A 1120 -10.47 28.53 42.62
CA THR A 1120 -11.25 29.00 41.46
C THR A 1120 -10.89 30.42 41.05
N THR A 1121 -9.90 31.04 41.71
CA THR A 1121 -9.55 32.44 41.49
C THR A 1121 -8.50 32.56 40.39
N ILE A 1122 -8.91 33.14 39.26
CA ILE A 1122 -8.00 33.51 38.17
C ILE A 1122 -7.34 34.85 38.51
N SER A 1123 -6.01 34.86 38.62
CA SER A 1123 -5.25 36.03 39.07
C SER A 1123 -3.79 35.95 38.67
N ASP A 1124 -3.15 37.11 38.48
CA ASP A 1124 -1.71 37.20 38.27
C ASP A 1124 -0.88 36.95 39.54
N GLY A 1125 -1.50 36.89 40.72
CA GLY A 1125 -0.82 36.60 41.99
C GLY A 1125 -1.16 35.22 42.56
N ILE A 1126 -0.24 34.67 43.37
CA ILE A 1126 -0.44 33.42 44.12
C ILE A 1126 -1.67 33.53 45.04
N GLN A 1127 -2.53 32.52 44.99
CA GLN A 1127 -3.73 32.37 45.80
C GLN A 1127 -3.60 31.14 46.70
N THR A 1128 -4.36 31.12 47.80
CA THR A 1128 -4.42 29.97 48.71
C THR A 1128 -5.85 29.46 48.82
N ALA A 1129 -6.07 28.20 48.47
CA ALA A 1129 -7.31 27.48 48.73
C ALA A 1129 -7.18 26.68 50.03
N THR A 1130 -8.15 26.78 50.93
CA THR A 1130 -8.17 25.99 52.18
C THR A 1130 -9.49 25.26 52.34
N GLY A 1131 -9.45 24.15 53.04
CA GLY A 1131 -10.66 23.43 53.44
C GLY A 1131 -10.35 22.24 54.34
N LYS A 1132 -11.36 21.42 54.60
CA LYS A 1132 -11.23 20.27 55.49
C LYS A 1132 -12.20 19.15 55.13
N VAL A 1133 -11.84 17.92 55.49
CA VAL A 1133 -12.66 16.72 55.32
C VAL A 1133 -12.65 15.88 56.59
N THR A 1134 -13.75 15.18 56.87
CA THR A 1134 -13.83 14.20 57.95
C THR A 1134 -13.77 12.79 57.37
N ILE A 1135 -12.89 11.95 57.90
CA ILE A 1135 -12.66 10.60 57.39
C ILE A 1135 -13.83 9.67 57.73
N PRO A 1136 -14.43 8.99 56.73
CA PRO A 1136 -15.66 8.22 56.94
C PRO A 1136 -15.46 6.82 57.55
N ALA A 1137 -14.29 6.21 57.34
CA ALA A 1137 -13.95 4.86 57.80
C ALA A 1137 -12.44 4.71 58.06
N ASP A 1138 -12.04 3.72 58.84
CA ASP A 1138 -10.62 3.35 58.96
C ASP A 1138 -10.15 2.75 57.63
N GLY A 1139 -9.00 3.18 57.10
CA GLY A 1139 -8.50 2.67 55.83
C GLY A 1139 -7.25 3.36 55.30
N ILE A 1140 -6.85 2.95 54.09
CA ILE A 1140 -5.82 3.60 53.30
C ILE A 1140 -6.50 4.60 52.36
N TYR A 1141 -6.04 5.85 52.39
CA TYR A 1141 -6.57 6.95 51.60
C TYR A 1141 -5.47 7.59 50.76
N TYR A 1142 -5.86 8.15 49.62
CA TYR A 1142 -4.98 8.80 48.66
C TYR A 1142 -5.42 10.26 48.51
N VAL A 1143 -4.47 11.18 48.47
CA VAL A 1143 -4.74 12.60 48.22
C VAL A 1143 -4.21 12.95 46.85
N GLY A 1144 -5.05 13.57 46.03
CA GLY A 1144 -4.76 13.89 44.65
C GLY A 1144 -5.02 15.35 44.33
N ILE A 1145 -4.28 15.89 43.36
CA ILE A 1145 -4.48 17.24 42.84
C ILE A 1145 -4.98 17.12 41.41
N LEU A 1146 -6.15 17.70 41.17
CA LEU A 1146 -6.79 17.73 39.85
C LEU A 1146 -6.99 19.16 39.41
N ALA A 1147 -6.53 19.46 38.19
CA ALA A 1147 -6.93 20.63 37.44
C ALA A 1147 -8.13 20.27 36.55
N ASP A 1148 -9.04 21.24 36.35
CA ASP A 1148 -10.13 21.20 35.39
C ASP A 1148 -10.09 22.50 34.59
N GLY A 1149 -10.53 22.47 33.33
CA GLY A 1149 -10.27 23.53 32.37
C GLY A 1149 -11.40 23.75 31.37
N GLN A 1150 -11.24 24.80 30.56
CA GLN A 1150 -12.16 25.15 29.49
C GLN A 1150 -12.28 24.02 28.47
N ARG A 1151 -13.45 23.83 27.84
CA ARG A 1151 -13.63 22.83 26.78
C ARG A 1151 -13.53 23.42 25.38
N SER A 1152 -14.05 24.62 25.18
CA SER A 1152 -14.02 25.32 23.89
C SER A 1152 -13.57 26.77 24.04
N ALA A 1153 -13.44 27.46 22.90
CA ALA A 1153 -13.17 28.88 22.83
C ALA A 1153 -14.07 29.52 21.75
N ILE A 1154 -14.46 30.78 21.96
CA ILE A 1154 -15.46 31.47 21.12
C ILE A 1154 -14.87 31.93 19.79
N SER A 1155 -13.63 32.44 19.78
CA SER A 1155 -13.08 33.07 18.57
C SER A 1155 -11.55 32.98 18.40
N ASN A 1156 -10.80 32.77 19.48
CA ASN A 1156 -9.34 32.64 19.47
C ASN A 1156 -8.88 31.40 20.22
N ILE A 1157 -7.58 31.09 20.11
CA ILE A 1157 -6.93 30.09 20.97
C ILE A 1157 -6.87 30.64 22.40
N VAL A 1158 -7.36 29.86 23.36
CA VAL A 1158 -7.33 30.18 24.79
C VAL A 1158 -6.43 29.17 25.50
N THR A 1159 -5.47 29.67 26.27
CA THR A 1159 -4.58 28.84 27.10
C THR A 1159 -4.80 29.17 28.57
N SER A 1160 -5.10 28.14 29.36
CA SER A 1160 -5.15 28.21 30.83
C SER A 1160 -3.90 27.56 31.39
N SER A 1161 -3.16 28.29 32.19
CA SER A 1161 -1.94 27.85 32.88
C SER A 1161 -2.22 27.70 34.36
N TYR A 1162 -1.82 26.57 34.92
CA TYR A 1162 -1.92 26.23 36.33
C TYR A 1162 -0.52 26.15 36.91
N GLU A 1163 -0.32 26.79 38.06
CA GLU A 1163 0.94 26.73 38.80
C GLU A 1163 0.66 26.27 40.23
N LEU A 1164 1.46 25.34 40.74
CA LEU A 1164 1.39 24.78 42.08
C LEU A 1164 2.66 25.14 42.86
N TYR A 1165 2.49 25.86 43.97
CA TYR A 1165 3.60 26.35 44.80
C TYR A 1165 3.75 25.59 46.11
N GLY A 1166 2.67 24.96 46.58
CA GLY A 1166 2.75 24.09 47.74
C GLY A 1166 1.41 23.54 48.19
N VAL A 1167 1.43 22.41 48.88
CA VAL A 1167 0.28 21.81 49.54
C VAL A 1167 0.63 21.47 50.97
N LYS A 1168 -0.33 21.67 51.87
CA LYS A 1168 -0.24 21.31 53.28
C LYS A 1168 -1.48 20.53 53.69
N LEU A 1169 -1.28 19.34 54.26
CA LEU A 1169 -2.32 18.49 54.85
C LEU A 1169 -2.05 18.35 56.35
N TRP A 1170 -3.03 18.54 57.22
CA TRP A 1170 -2.80 18.37 58.66
C TRP A 1170 -4.04 17.98 59.47
N ASN A 1171 -3.83 17.29 60.59
CA ASN A 1171 -4.85 17.09 61.64
C ASN A 1171 -4.64 18.06 62.83
N ASP A 1172 -5.71 18.39 63.56
CA ASP A 1172 -5.64 19.33 64.70
C ASP A 1172 -5.01 18.71 65.97
N ASP A 1173 -4.93 17.38 66.03
CA ASP A 1173 -4.15 16.65 67.02
C ASP A 1173 -2.69 16.62 66.55
N ASN A 1174 -1.86 17.56 67.04
CA ASN A 1174 -0.43 17.80 66.75
C ASN A 1174 0.54 16.59 66.93
N GLY A 1175 0.12 15.36 66.68
CA GLY A 1175 0.81 14.11 67.00
C GLY A 1175 1.42 13.36 65.81
N GLY A 1176 1.58 13.96 64.63
CA GLY A 1176 2.22 13.25 63.51
C GLY A 1176 3.10 14.14 62.61
N ILE A 1177 3.97 13.44 61.88
CA ILE A 1177 5.02 13.85 60.93
C ILE A 1177 5.27 15.37 60.88
N SER A 1178 6.42 15.81 61.39
CA SER A 1178 6.95 17.14 61.09
C SER A 1178 8.28 16.94 60.38
N ASN A 1179 8.52 17.70 59.30
CA ASN A 1179 9.88 17.89 58.81
C ASN A 1179 10.65 18.66 59.90
N ALA A 1180 11.24 17.91 60.83
CA ALA A 1180 11.98 18.48 61.95
C ALA A 1180 13.23 19.17 61.38
N THR A 1181 13.15 20.49 61.30
CA THR A 1181 14.29 21.36 61.02
C THR A 1181 15.33 21.20 62.13
N GLY A 1182 16.35 20.36 61.90
CA GLY A 1182 17.64 20.48 62.60
C GLY A 1182 18.49 19.23 62.87
N GLN A 1183 17.95 18.00 62.88
CA GLN A 1183 18.74 16.81 63.23
C GLN A 1183 18.41 15.61 62.32
N LYS A 1184 19.34 15.22 61.43
CA LYS A 1184 19.18 14.03 60.58
C LYS A 1184 19.26 12.75 61.43
N LEU A 1185 18.23 11.90 61.39
CA LEU A 1185 18.20 10.59 62.08
C LEU A 1185 18.87 9.47 61.27
N PHE A 1186 19.09 9.68 59.97
CA PHE A 1186 19.80 8.76 59.09
C PHE A 1186 20.49 9.49 57.93
N VAL A 1187 21.35 8.78 57.21
CA VAL A 1187 21.97 9.20 55.94
C VAL A 1187 21.72 8.12 54.90
N TYR A 1188 21.51 8.51 53.66
CA TYR A 1188 21.33 7.58 52.55
C TYR A 1188 22.47 7.73 51.52
N ALA A 1189 23.13 6.62 51.20
CA ALA A 1189 24.17 6.57 50.18
C ALA A 1189 24.29 5.14 49.62
N ASN A 1190 24.58 4.99 48.31
CA ASN A 1190 24.78 3.70 47.65
C ASN A 1190 23.63 2.70 47.90
N ASN A 1191 22.39 3.15 47.73
CA ASN A 1191 21.18 2.38 48.02
C ASN A 1191 21.13 1.83 49.46
N THR A 1192 21.84 2.46 50.42
CA THR A 1192 21.91 2.03 51.83
C THR A 1192 21.52 3.17 52.76
N VAL A 1193 20.67 2.87 53.74
CA VAL A 1193 20.23 3.77 54.80
C VAL A 1193 21.08 3.51 56.04
N HIS A 1194 21.80 4.51 56.53
CA HIS A 1194 22.66 4.44 57.72
C HIS A 1194 22.05 5.26 58.86
N MET A 1195 21.78 4.62 59.99
CA MET A 1195 21.16 5.29 61.14
C MET A 1195 22.18 6.15 61.91
N LEU A 1196 21.76 7.35 62.31
CA LEU A 1196 22.59 8.33 63.02
C LEU A 1196 22.27 8.44 64.53
N GLY A 1197 21.25 7.75 65.01
CA GLY A 1197 20.84 7.77 66.42
C GLY A 1197 19.88 6.64 66.80
N ASP A 1198 19.53 6.58 68.08
CA ASP A 1198 18.61 5.58 68.63
C ASP A 1198 17.20 5.74 68.04
N TYR A 1199 16.59 4.62 67.68
CA TYR A 1199 15.26 4.54 67.08
C TYR A 1199 14.55 3.26 67.55
N THR A 1200 13.22 3.23 67.49
CA THR A 1200 12.41 2.06 67.85
C THR A 1200 12.23 1.11 66.67
N ASP A 1201 11.84 1.66 65.52
CA ASP A 1201 11.67 0.93 64.26
C ASP A 1201 11.76 1.89 63.06
N ILE A 1202 12.09 1.31 61.90
CA ILE A 1202 12.15 2.00 60.60
C ILE A 1202 11.15 1.32 59.68
N LYS A 1203 10.39 2.12 58.95
CA LYS A 1203 9.48 1.68 57.91
C LYS A 1203 9.87 2.31 56.59
N VAL A 1204 9.92 1.50 55.53
CA VAL A 1204 10.20 1.92 54.17
C VAL A 1204 8.94 1.74 53.36
N TYR A 1205 8.44 2.83 52.82
CA TYR A 1205 7.24 2.88 51.99
C TYR A 1205 7.65 3.18 50.55
N ALA A 1206 7.05 2.51 49.58
CA ALA A 1206 7.10 2.98 48.19
C ALA A 1206 6.36 4.33 48.06
N VAL A 1207 6.56 5.09 46.98
CA VAL A 1207 5.76 6.31 46.71
C VAL A 1207 4.25 6.02 46.72
N SER A 1208 3.84 4.80 46.37
CA SER A 1208 2.45 4.35 46.48
C SER A 1208 1.91 4.28 47.92
N GLY A 1209 2.76 4.45 48.93
CA GLY A 1209 2.43 4.31 50.36
C GLY A 1209 2.43 2.87 50.86
N THR A 1210 2.70 1.87 50.01
CA THR A 1210 2.83 0.46 50.41
C THR A 1210 4.09 0.27 51.27
N LEU A 1211 3.96 -0.38 52.43
CA LEU A 1211 5.11 -0.79 53.24
C LEU A 1211 5.89 -1.88 52.47
N VAL A 1212 7.10 -1.55 52.03
CA VAL A 1212 8.01 -2.48 51.34
C VAL A 1212 9.14 -2.98 52.24
N GLY A 1213 9.26 -2.45 53.46
CA GLY A 1213 10.20 -2.97 54.45
C GLY A 1213 9.97 -2.40 55.85
N GLN A 1214 10.18 -3.23 56.88
CA GLN A 1214 10.17 -2.82 58.28
C GLN A 1214 11.38 -3.41 59.01
N TYR A 1215 12.10 -2.57 59.72
CA TYR A 1215 13.39 -2.91 60.34
C TYR A 1215 13.43 -2.42 61.79
N SER A 1216 14.07 -3.19 62.69
CA SER A 1216 14.30 -2.78 64.07
C SER A 1216 15.63 -3.35 64.56
N GLY A 1217 16.41 -2.55 65.31
CA GLY A 1217 17.70 -2.97 65.86
C GLY A 1217 18.81 -3.21 64.83
N ILE A 1218 18.73 -2.57 63.66
CA ILE A 1218 19.69 -2.68 62.55
C ILE A 1218 20.25 -1.28 62.20
N ASP A 1219 21.57 -1.12 62.15
CA ASP A 1219 22.18 0.20 61.90
C ASP A 1219 22.29 0.57 60.40
N GLU A 1220 22.18 -0.42 59.49
CA GLU A 1220 22.28 -0.25 58.04
C GLU A 1220 21.23 -1.07 57.27
N ILE A 1221 20.50 -0.44 56.33
CA ILE A 1221 19.46 -1.09 55.52
C ILE A 1221 19.78 -0.93 54.04
N TYR A 1222 19.99 -2.03 53.32
CA TYR A 1222 20.20 -2.03 51.87
C TYR A 1222 18.88 -2.12 51.10
N LEU A 1223 18.61 -1.10 50.28
CA LEU A 1223 17.41 -0.94 49.47
C LEU A 1223 17.62 -1.27 48.00
N GLY A 1224 18.83 -1.63 47.56
CA GLY A 1224 19.13 -1.90 46.15
C GLY A 1224 18.45 -3.12 45.54
N ASN A 1225 17.75 -3.93 46.35
CA ASN A 1225 16.91 -5.02 45.88
C ASN A 1225 15.49 -4.57 45.52
N LEU A 1226 15.13 -3.32 45.83
CA LEU A 1226 13.85 -2.75 45.45
C LEU A 1226 13.94 -2.19 44.01
N PRO A 1227 12.81 -2.13 43.28
CA PRO A 1227 12.77 -1.48 41.97
C PRO A 1227 13.35 -0.06 42.00
N LYS A 1228 13.89 0.38 40.86
CA LYS A 1228 14.36 1.76 40.73
C LYS A 1228 13.19 2.70 40.98
N GLY A 1229 13.36 3.61 41.92
CA GLY A 1229 12.25 4.43 42.37
C GLY A 1229 12.52 5.10 43.70
N ILE A 1230 11.51 5.82 44.18
CA ILE A 1230 11.61 6.66 45.36
C ILE A 1230 10.88 5.98 46.50
N TYR A 1231 11.50 6.04 47.67
CA TYR A 1231 11.00 5.42 48.87
C TYR A 1231 10.96 6.45 50.00
N VAL A 1232 9.87 6.42 50.76
CA VAL A 1232 9.64 7.25 51.94
C VAL A 1232 10.05 6.44 53.16
N ILE A 1233 11.06 6.88 53.89
CA ILE A 1233 11.56 6.21 55.09
C ILE A 1233 11.03 6.94 56.31
N THR A 1234 10.26 6.24 57.14
CA THR A 1234 9.83 6.72 58.46
C THR A 1234 10.66 6.07 59.55
N VAL A 1235 11.34 6.89 60.35
CA VAL A 1235 12.11 6.49 61.53
C VAL A 1235 11.34 6.88 62.79
N ASN A 1236 10.93 5.89 63.57
CA ASN A 1236 10.23 6.08 64.83
C ASN A 1236 11.21 6.15 66.00
N THR A 1237 10.99 7.07 66.94
CA THR A 1237 11.76 7.23 68.18
C THR A 1237 10.81 7.38 69.38
N ASP A 1238 11.34 7.26 70.60
CA ASP A 1238 10.55 7.42 71.84
C ASP A 1238 9.88 8.81 71.96
N ASN A 1239 10.36 9.82 71.23
CA ASN A 1239 9.87 11.21 71.30
C ASN A 1239 9.10 11.66 70.04
N GLY A 1240 8.89 10.79 69.06
CA GLY A 1240 8.20 11.10 67.80
C GLY A 1240 8.79 10.37 66.59
N ALA A 1241 8.26 10.65 65.41
CA ALA A 1241 8.72 10.08 64.14
C ALA A 1241 9.33 11.15 63.24
N ALA A 1242 10.38 10.80 62.49
CA ALA A 1242 10.91 11.62 61.41
C ALA A 1242 10.86 10.83 60.10
N THR A 1243 10.57 11.52 59.00
CA THR A 1243 10.47 10.92 57.67
C THR A 1243 11.42 11.62 56.71
N ASP A 1244 12.14 10.88 55.89
CA ASP A 1244 12.98 11.43 54.82
C ASP A 1244 13.01 10.44 53.63
N LYS A 1245 13.36 10.94 52.44
CA LYS A 1245 13.18 10.23 51.17
C LYS A 1245 14.50 9.69 50.66
N VAL A 1246 14.42 8.60 49.92
CA VAL A 1246 15.59 8.01 49.27
C VAL A 1246 15.25 7.56 47.86
N ILE A 1247 16.20 7.73 46.95
CA ILE A 1247 16.07 7.29 45.55
C ILE A 1247 16.92 6.03 45.40
N VAL A 1248 16.28 4.89 45.15
CA VAL A 1248 16.95 3.66 44.76
C VAL A 1248 17.28 3.78 43.28
N ARG A 1249 18.58 3.87 42.96
CA ARG A 1249 19.10 4.09 41.61
C ARG A 1249 19.55 2.82 40.93
#